data_AF-A0A2H0V2G1-F1
#
_entry.id   AF-A0A2H0V2G1-F1
#
_cell.length_a   1.000
_cell.length_b   1.000
_cell.length_c   1.000
_cell.angle_alpha   90.00
_cell.angle_beta   90.00
_cell.angle_gamma   90.00
#
_symmetry.space_group_name_H-M   'P 1'
#
loop_
_entity.id
_entity.type
_entity.pdbx_description
1 polymer ?
#
loop_
_entity_poly.entity_id
_entity_poly.type
_entity_poly.pdbx_seq_one_letter_code
_entity_poly.pdbx_strand_id
1 'polypeptide(L)'
;MDKILRYTTLALFAVFATTGGVVFFNKKTQAAANDLIINEVYVLNNEWVEILNNGNTDVNIVNFKIKEGTGSTATYRIISSSITVPAYGLAVVNESDVGGILSFKDSGDTISLADNSNSIINSMSYASAHSASQSWQYIDGAWWALAATKGYTNLTSDTDPPVITVNPYSTGWTGSDLTVTASAVDYISGLLWINAASHTFTANGSFDFVASDNAGNFATTTITITNIDKTSPGITIAVPSANATTTSASHTVSGTAVALGGSPVSKVEVSMDRGATWQETADEAVWSIEADLLVSQGLIMVRAIDAAGNIGTAAGPVIAYEMPAVSEFSAGSTSHNSVVLSWNTPASPVLTLSSFDIRYSASAITDENFSSAAAVSGAPFPATSTSQQVTVSGLNSGTGYYFGIKIIESGGSLSALATASATTSAAPRACTTNDISNSTQVSGTYPSCTALACASGYGVSGGSCVLSSSGGSVSGSNSGEGSSSSGSNASGNNRNLITSKINEAKAADGEKTNNKKTETAEEKVLGEKVVNEREEQLEQILSDAGAVFGGDVAKAAANAGKTRDTAREADGALKYTTPLVKGITGLSAEHTNAVTNFVVYGTVSSQILGAGERAGVLSSYKSTFGKLPVTQAEWEDVIKIANGRWPTERSAESEAAAATAFKKIYKRTSDRTNPHDDAAITIIAYGLRPSSRNLNSENAAIKSFRWIYGYSPKSAVAWDIVRAIAYSGATR
;
A
#
# COMPACT_ATOMS: atom_id res chain seq x y z
N MET A 1 14.66 -36.28 33.19
CA MET A 1 14.06 -35.71 34.41
C MET A 1 13.25 -34.51 33.96
N ASP A 2 12.09 -34.68 33.32
CA ASP A 2 10.85 -35.36 33.75
C ASP A 2 10.08 -34.47 34.73
N LYS A 3 8.88 -33.96 34.42
CA LYS A 3 8.02 -34.18 33.23
C LYS A 3 7.45 -32.86 32.69
N ILE A 4 7.26 -32.81 31.38
CA ILE A 4 6.35 -31.86 30.72
C ILE A 4 5.17 -32.69 30.20
N LEU A 5 3.95 -32.35 30.61
CA LEU A 5 2.73 -32.71 29.90
C LEU A 5 1.87 -31.45 29.77
N ARG A 6 1.55 -31.06 28.54
CA ARG A 6 0.52 -30.05 28.24
C ARG A 6 -0.77 -30.78 27.89
N TYR A 7 -1.91 -30.31 28.39
CA TYR A 7 -3.20 -30.79 27.93
C TYR A 7 -3.57 -30.10 26.60
N THR A 8 -3.88 -30.90 25.58
CA THR A 8 -4.46 -30.44 24.32
C THR A 8 -5.65 -31.33 23.97
N THR A 9 -6.85 -30.80 24.17
CA THR A 9 -8.10 -31.56 23.97
C THR A 9 -8.49 -31.55 22.50
N LEU A 10 -8.42 -32.70 21.83
CA LEU A 10 -8.91 -32.88 20.47
C LEU A 10 -10.27 -33.58 20.50
N ALA A 11 -11.30 -32.99 19.92
CA ALA A 11 -12.63 -33.59 19.84
C ALA A 11 -12.75 -34.51 18.60
N LEU A 12 -13.31 -35.70 18.76
CA LEU A 12 -13.75 -36.55 17.64
C LEU A 12 -14.98 -37.37 18.02
N PHE A 13 -16.00 -37.34 17.16
CA PHE A 13 -17.23 -38.13 17.30
C PHE A 13 -17.08 -39.49 16.60
N ALA A 14 -17.55 -40.56 17.24
CA ALA A 14 -17.95 -41.80 16.58
C ALA A 14 -19.00 -42.54 17.41
N VAL A 15 -19.97 -43.19 16.75
CA VAL A 15 -21.05 -43.96 17.37
C VAL A 15 -21.12 -45.34 16.71
N PHE A 16 -21.19 -46.42 17.48
CA PHE A 16 -22.17 -47.51 17.37
C PHE A 16 -21.93 -48.55 18.47
N ALA A 17 -22.93 -49.40 18.75
CA ALA A 17 -22.94 -50.38 19.84
C ALA A 17 -23.27 -51.78 19.33
N THR A 18 -22.93 -52.84 20.09
CA THR A 18 -23.73 -54.08 20.14
C THR A 18 -23.41 -55.02 21.32
N THR A 19 -24.48 -55.52 21.95
CA THR A 19 -24.67 -56.86 22.58
C THR A 19 -23.63 -57.49 23.53
N GLY A 20 -24.10 -57.89 24.72
CA GLY A 20 -23.50 -58.94 25.56
C GLY A 20 -23.67 -58.66 27.05
N GLY A 21 -24.34 -59.52 27.82
CA GLY A 21 -24.48 -59.30 29.27
C GLY A 21 -24.96 -60.52 30.04
N VAL A 22 -24.83 -60.48 31.38
CA VAL A 22 -25.59 -61.28 32.36
C VAL A 22 -25.43 -60.67 33.77
N VAL A 23 -26.58 -60.37 34.40
CA VAL A 23 -26.98 -60.43 35.83
C VAL A 23 -26.03 -59.93 36.97
N PHE A 24 -26.63 -59.13 37.86
CA PHE A 24 -26.13 -58.66 39.17
C PHE A 24 -25.86 -59.81 40.16
N PHE A 25 -25.10 -59.68 41.26
CA PHE A 25 -24.64 -58.48 41.95
C PHE A 25 -23.16 -58.56 42.28
N ASN A 26 -22.48 -57.45 42.12
CA ASN A 26 -21.63 -56.96 43.20
C ASN A 26 -22.14 -55.57 43.58
N LYS A 27 -21.98 -55.15 44.85
CA LYS A 27 -22.23 -53.74 45.18
C LYS A 27 -21.31 -52.90 44.28
N LYS A 28 -21.83 -51.89 43.58
CA LYS A 28 -21.01 -50.70 43.36
C LYS A 28 -20.68 -50.20 44.76
N THR A 29 -19.45 -50.42 45.20
CA THR A 29 -18.91 -49.72 46.37
C THR A 29 -19.02 -48.25 46.05
N GLN A 30 -19.99 -47.60 46.70
CA GLN A 30 -20.11 -46.16 46.70
C GLN A 30 -18.73 -45.60 47.08
N ALA A 31 -18.22 -44.65 46.30
CA ALA A 31 -17.00 -43.92 46.66
C ALA A 31 -17.15 -43.47 48.11
N ALA A 32 -16.12 -43.66 48.93
CA ALA A 32 -16.26 -43.47 50.36
C ALA A 32 -16.62 -42.01 50.62
N ALA A 33 -17.79 -41.75 51.20
CA ALA A 33 -18.25 -40.37 51.43
C ALA A 33 -17.20 -39.58 52.24
N ASN A 34 -16.45 -40.29 53.09
CA ASN A 34 -15.22 -39.90 53.80
C ASN A 34 -14.19 -39.11 52.99
N ASP A 35 -14.14 -39.28 51.65
CA ASP A 35 -13.18 -38.60 50.77
C ASP A 35 -13.63 -37.18 50.39
N LEU A 36 -14.88 -36.81 50.70
CA LEU A 36 -15.39 -35.44 50.58
C LEU A 36 -14.99 -34.59 51.78
N ILE A 37 -14.52 -33.36 51.53
CA ILE A 37 -14.31 -32.33 52.55
C ILE A 37 -15.07 -31.06 52.20
N ILE A 38 -15.45 -30.28 53.20
CA ILE A 38 -15.85 -28.89 52.99
C ILE A 38 -14.58 -28.13 52.58
N ASN A 39 -14.60 -27.48 51.41
CA ASN A 39 -13.46 -26.74 50.87
C ASN A 39 -13.53 -25.25 51.24
N GLU A 40 -14.70 -24.64 51.04
CA GLU A 40 -14.93 -23.21 51.24
C GLU A 40 -16.36 -22.97 51.74
N VAL A 41 -16.56 -21.99 52.63
CA VAL A 41 -17.87 -21.63 53.17
C VAL A 41 -18.02 -20.10 53.21
N TYR A 42 -19.16 -19.61 52.74
CA TYR A 42 -19.51 -18.20 52.75
C TYR A 42 -20.79 -18.00 53.58
N VAL A 43 -20.67 -17.25 54.69
CA VAL A 43 -21.68 -17.13 55.76
C VAL A 43 -22.30 -15.73 55.84
N LEU A 44 -22.50 -15.11 54.66
CA LEU A 44 -23.18 -13.83 54.49
C LEU A 44 -24.12 -13.93 53.27
N ASN A 45 -25.04 -12.96 53.13
CA ASN A 45 -25.99 -12.75 52.03
C ASN A 45 -25.77 -13.60 50.75
N ASN A 46 -26.73 -14.46 50.40
CA ASN A 46 -26.62 -15.49 49.36
C ASN A 46 -25.54 -16.54 49.72
N GLU A 47 -25.77 -17.28 50.78
CA GLU A 47 -24.80 -18.23 51.37
C GLU A 47 -24.54 -19.45 50.48
N TRP A 48 -23.40 -20.11 50.69
CA TRP A 48 -23.03 -21.34 49.98
C TRP A 48 -21.93 -22.12 50.69
N VAL A 49 -21.87 -23.41 50.38
CA VAL A 49 -20.82 -24.34 50.81
C VAL A 49 -20.22 -25.00 49.58
N GLU A 50 -18.90 -24.97 49.45
CA GLU A 50 -18.19 -25.74 48.45
C GLU A 50 -17.60 -27.02 49.04
N ILE A 51 -17.66 -28.10 48.27
CA ILE A 51 -17.20 -29.43 48.63
C ILE A 51 -16.11 -29.86 47.65
N LEU A 52 -14.94 -30.24 48.17
CA LEU A 52 -13.86 -30.88 47.43
C LEU A 52 -13.95 -32.39 47.61
N ASN A 53 -13.79 -33.12 46.51
CA ASN A 53 -13.66 -34.57 46.50
C ASN A 53 -12.19 -34.97 46.34
N ASN A 54 -11.56 -35.44 47.42
CA ASN A 54 -10.20 -35.99 47.36
C ASN A 54 -10.15 -37.41 46.75
N GLY A 55 -11.32 -38.01 46.49
CA GLY A 55 -11.47 -39.32 45.88
C GLY A 55 -11.27 -39.31 44.36
N ASN A 56 -10.83 -40.45 43.83
CA ASN A 56 -10.55 -40.65 42.41
C ASN A 56 -11.77 -41.02 41.55
N THR A 57 -12.98 -40.81 42.07
CA THR A 57 -14.26 -41.14 41.40
C THR A 57 -15.32 -40.09 41.75
N ASP A 58 -16.21 -39.79 40.80
CA ASP A 58 -17.28 -38.80 40.96
C ASP A 58 -18.27 -39.22 42.07
N VAL A 59 -18.62 -38.29 42.96
CA VAL A 59 -19.55 -38.52 44.08
C VAL A 59 -20.84 -37.73 43.86
N ASN A 60 -21.94 -38.43 43.63
CA ASN A 60 -23.26 -37.82 43.60
C ASN A 60 -23.74 -37.50 45.04
N ILE A 61 -24.02 -36.23 45.31
CA ILE A 61 -24.37 -35.74 46.66
C ILE A 61 -25.87 -35.41 46.83
N VAL A 62 -26.72 -35.95 45.94
CA VAL A 62 -28.18 -35.74 46.02
C VAL A 62 -28.74 -36.43 47.27
N ASN A 63 -29.50 -35.68 48.07
CA ASN A 63 -30.00 -36.00 49.42
C ASN A 63 -28.97 -35.94 50.57
N PHE A 64 -27.69 -35.62 50.32
CA PHE A 64 -26.75 -35.27 51.39
C PHE A 64 -27.24 -33.99 52.08
N LYS A 65 -26.76 -33.71 53.29
CA LYS A 65 -27.22 -32.58 54.09
C LYS A 65 -26.08 -31.68 54.53
N ILE A 66 -26.30 -30.37 54.48
CA ILE A 66 -25.54 -29.37 55.23
C ILE A 66 -26.25 -29.16 56.57
N LYS A 67 -25.49 -29.13 57.68
CA LYS A 67 -26.02 -29.05 59.04
C LYS A 67 -25.23 -28.06 59.90
N GLU A 68 -25.93 -27.38 60.80
CA GLU A 68 -25.34 -26.43 61.77
C GLU A 68 -24.97 -27.10 63.11
N GLY A 69 -24.20 -26.41 63.95
CA GLY A 69 -23.50 -27.03 65.07
C GLY A 69 -22.84 -26.06 66.06
N THR A 70 -23.60 -25.12 66.63
CA THR A 70 -24.12 -25.29 68.00
C THR A 70 -25.28 -24.34 68.31
N GLY A 71 -26.30 -24.82 69.02
CA GLY A 71 -27.48 -24.01 69.37
C GLY A 71 -28.50 -23.80 68.24
N SER A 72 -28.30 -24.45 67.09
CA SER A 72 -29.29 -24.60 66.01
C SER A 72 -29.48 -26.10 65.70
N THR A 73 -30.58 -26.44 65.06
CA THR A 73 -30.85 -27.79 64.52
C THR A 73 -31.14 -27.77 63.02
N ALA A 74 -30.76 -26.71 62.30
CA ALA A 74 -30.96 -26.60 60.86
C ALA A 74 -30.28 -27.77 60.12
N THR A 75 -30.93 -28.27 59.07
CA THR A 75 -30.47 -29.40 58.27
C THR A 75 -31.03 -29.25 56.86
N TYR A 76 -30.19 -28.75 55.96
CA TYR A 76 -30.53 -28.43 54.59
C TYR A 76 -30.21 -29.64 53.71
N ARG A 77 -31.24 -30.34 53.22
CA ARG A 77 -31.09 -31.47 52.30
C ARG A 77 -30.86 -30.95 50.89
N ILE A 78 -29.80 -31.41 50.24
CA ILE A 78 -29.52 -31.15 48.83
C ILE A 78 -30.58 -31.87 47.97
N ILE A 79 -31.35 -31.11 47.20
CA ILE A 79 -32.44 -31.58 46.33
C ILE A 79 -32.15 -31.41 44.83
N SER A 80 -31.12 -30.63 44.48
CA SER A 80 -30.63 -30.44 43.11
C SER A 80 -30.46 -31.80 42.43
N SER A 81 -31.15 -32.05 41.31
CA SER A 81 -31.42 -33.43 40.85
C SER A 81 -30.24 -34.14 40.19
N SER A 82 -29.14 -33.43 39.90
CA SER A 82 -27.96 -33.94 39.20
C SER A 82 -26.62 -33.59 39.86
N ILE A 83 -26.61 -32.84 40.97
CA ILE A 83 -25.38 -32.33 41.58
C ILE A 83 -24.43 -33.45 42.01
N THR A 84 -23.19 -33.34 41.54
CA THR A 84 -22.15 -34.37 41.62
C THR A 84 -20.81 -33.67 41.76
N VAL A 85 -19.99 -34.10 42.72
CA VAL A 85 -18.61 -33.62 42.91
C VAL A 85 -17.70 -34.48 42.03
N PRO A 86 -17.00 -33.93 41.03
CA PRO A 86 -16.12 -34.73 40.16
C PRO A 86 -14.95 -35.37 40.92
N ALA A 87 -14.36 -36.42 40.39
CA ALA A 87 -13.08 -36.96 40.88
C ALA A 87 -12.00 -35.86 40.96
N TYR A 88 -11.38 -35.68 42.12
CA TYR A 88 -10.43 -34.57 42.39
C TYR A 88 -10.97 -33.15 42.12
N GLY A 89 -12.30 -32.98 42.09
CA GLY A 89 -12.97 -31.75 41.70
C GLY A 89 -13.82 -31.11 42.81
N LEU A 90 -14.36 -29.93 42.48
CA LEU A 90 -15.17 -29.11 43.36
C LEU A 90 -16.65 -29.17 42.96
N ALA A 91 -17.56 -28.94 43.92
CA ALA A 91 -18.95 -28.59 43.66
C ALA A 91 -19.47 -27.60 44.70
N VAL A 92 -20.12 -26.54 44.21
CA VAL A 92 -20.76 -25.51 45.03
C VAL A 92 -22.22 -25.87 45.29
N VAL A 93 -22.62 -25.87 46.56
CA VAL A 93 -24.01 -26.01 47.02
C VAL A 93 -24.54 -24.63 47.40
N ASN A 94 -25.60 -24.18 46.72
CA ASN A 94 -26.25 -22.89 46.95
C ASN A 94 -27.66 -23.08 47.54
N GLU A 95 -28.33 -21.99 47.93
CA GLU A 95 -29.74 -21.97 48.34
C GLU A 95 -30.69 -22.69 47.34
N SER A 96 -30.43 -22.49 46.04
CA SER A 96 -31.15 -23.17 44.94
C SER A 96 -31.01 -24.69 44.97
N ASP A 97 -29.88 -25.21 45.46
CA ASP A 97 -29.59 -26.64 45.47
C ASP A 97 -30.22 -27.37 46.66
N VAL A 98 -30.60 -26.64 47.71
CA VAL A 98 -31.33 -27.17 48.88
C VAL A 98 -32.83 -26.82 48.87
N GLY A 99 -33.27 -25.95 47.94
CA GLY A 99 -34.67 -25.58 47.75
C GLY A 99 -35.19 -24.54 48.74
N GLY A 100 -34.31 -23.73 49.30
CA GLY A 100 -34.64 -22.72 50.30
C GLY A 100 -33.41 -21.94 50.77
N ILE A 101 -33.66 -20.87 51.52
CA ILE A 101 -32.61 -19.99 52.03
C ILE A 101 -31.74 -20.77 53.04
N LEU A 102 -30.42 -20.73 52.82
CA LEU A 102 -29.40 -21.11 53.82
C LEU A 102 -29.31 -19.97 54.85
N SER A 103 -29.08 -20.27 56.12
CA SER A 103 -29.12 -19.25 57.19
C SER A 103 -28.10 -19.54 58.28
N PHE A 104 -26.88 -19.83 57.85
CA PHE A 104 -25.72 -19.98 58.70
C PHE A 104 -25.55 -18.73 59.57
N LYS A 105 -25.05 -18.90 60.80
CA LYS A 105 -24.79 -17.72 61.65
C LYS A 105 -23.56 -17.00 61.16
N ASP A 106 -23.60 -15.66 61.10
CA ASP A 106 -22.46 -14.80 60.80
C ASP A 106 -21.21 -15.12 61.66
N SER A 107 -21.36 -15.71 62.86
CA SER A 107 -20.23 -16.07 63.72
C SER A 107 -20.53 -17.21 64.70
N GLY A 108 -19.50 -17.97 65.07
CA GLY A 108 -19.53 -18.90 66.22
C GLY A 108 -20.33 -20.18 65.99
N ASP A 109 -20.26 -20.77 64.80
CA ASP A 109 -20.99 -22.01 64.45
C ASP A 109 -20.08 -23.08 63.82
N THR A 110 -20.65 -24.27 63.61
CA THR A 110 -20.02 -25.40 62.92
C THR A 110 -20.90 -25.84 61.75
N ILE A 111 -20.37 -25.78 60.54
CA ILE A 111 -21.03 -26.33 59.34
C ILE A 111 -20.52 -27.75 59.11
N SER A 112 -21.44 -28.69 58.86
CA SER A 112 -21.14 -30.11 58.69
C SER A 112 -21.82 -30.68 57.46
N LEU A 113 -21.04 -31.35 56.62
CA LEU A 113 -21.52 -32.20 55.53
C LEU A 113 -21.88 -33.58 56.11
N ALA A 114 -23.09 -34.05 55.82
CA ALA A 114 -23.61 -35.34 56.26
C ALA A 114 -24.22 -36.13 55.11
N ASP A 115 -24.09 -37.45 55.17
CA ASP A 115 -24.55 -38.36 54.12
C ASP A 115 -26.09 -38.59 54.15
N ASN A 116 -26.55 -39.47 53.27
CA ASN A 116 -27.94 -39.90 53.21
C ASN A 116 -28.41 -40.59 54.51
N SER A 117 -27.53 -41.29 55.25
CA SER A 117 -27.83 -41.93 56.54
C SER A 117 -27.83 -40.99 57.75
N ASN A 118 -27.37 -39.74 57.59
CA ASN A 118 -27.06 -38.73 58.62
C ASN A 118 -25.73 -38.93 59.36
N SER A 119 -24.85 -39.82 58.89
CA SER A 119 -23.46 -39.85 59.32
C SER A 119 -22.78 -38.56 58.89
N ILE A 120 -22.06 -37.92 59.81
CA ILE A 120 -21.20 -36.78 59.48
C ILE A 120 -20.03 -37.30 58.64
N ILE A 121 -19.72 -36.58 57.57
CA ILE A 121 -18.61 -36.83 56.66
C ILE A 121 -17.45 -35.92 57.04
N ASN A 122 -17.73 -34.61 57.12
CA ASN A 122 -16.76 -33.57 57.38
C ASN A 122 -17.44 -32.40 58.10
N SER A 123 -16.70 -31.70 58.95
CA SER A 123 -17.18 -30.56 59.73
C SER A 123 -16.11 -29.48 59.83
N MET A 124 -16.55 -28.22 59.86
CA MET A 124 -15.69 -27.06 60.05
C MET A 124 -16.35 -26.07 61.02
N SER A 125 -15.57 -25.43 61.90
CA SER A 125 -16.08 -24.43 62.86
C SER A 125 -15.38 -23.09 62.66
N TYR A 126 -16.13 -21.99 62.65
CA TYR A 126 -15.58 -20.63 62.53
C TYR A 126 -15.89 -19.78 63.76
N ALA A 127 -14.89 -19.02 64.22
CA ALA A 127 -14.98 -18.23 65.45
C ALA A 127 -15.61 -16.83 65.25
N SER A 128 -15.66 -16.32 64.02
CA SER A 128 -16.11 -14.97 63.69
C SER A 128 -16.72 -14.88 62.28
N ALA A 129 -17.31 -13.73 61.97
CA ALA A 129 -17.60 -13.35 60.60
C ALA A 129 -16.30 -13.12 59.81
N HIS A 130 -16.41 -13.28 58.49
CA HIS A 130 -15.51 -12.71 57.50
C HIS A 130 -16.12 -11.40 56.95
N SER A 131 -15.41 -10.63 56.13
CA SER A 131 -16.02 -9.49 55.43
C SER A 131 -16.86 -9.93 54.22
N ALA A 132 -17.68 -9.03 53.66
CA ALA A 132 -18.56 -9.30 52.52
C ALA A 132 -17.84 -9.57 51.17
N SER A 133 -16.51 -9.55 51.14
CA SER A 133 -15.68 -9.96 50.00
C SER A 133 -14.78 -11.17 50.31
N GLN A 134 -14.97 -11.78 51.49
CA GLN A 134 -14.20 -12.93 51.97
C GLN A 134 -15.10 -14.14 52.21
N SER A 135 -14.48 -15.29 52.44
CA SER A 135 -15.07 -16.57 52.83
C SER A 135 -14.15 -17.26 53.85
N TRP A 136 -14.59 -18.39 54.42
CA TRP A 136 -13.73 -19.34 55.12
C TRP A 136 -13.22 -20.40 54.15
N GLN A 137 -11.91 -20.43 53.89
CA GLN A 137 -11.24 -21.39 53.00
C GLN A 137 -10.36 -22.37 53.79
N TYR A 138 -10.40 -23.65 53.44
CA TYR A 138 -9.50 -24.68 53.96
C TYR A 138 -8.23 -24.75 53.11
N ILE A 139 -7.07 -24.46 53.70
CA ILE A 139 -5.77 -24.51 53.01
C ILE A 139 -4.70 -25.03 53.97
N ASP A 140 -3.84 -25.95 53.49
CA ASP A 140 -2.71 -26.55 54.22
C ASP A 140 -3.07 -27.11 55.62
N GLY A 141 -4.31 -27.57 55.79
CA GLY A 141 -4.83 -28.13 57.04
C GLY A 141 -5.41 -27.11 58.03
N ALA A 142 -5.56 -25.84 57.64
CA ALA A 142 -6.10 -24.76 58.46
C ALA A 142 -7.21 -23.98 57.74
N TRP A 143 -8.05 -23.29 58.51
CA TRP A 143 -9.11 -22.42 58.00
C TRP A 143 -8.67 -20.96 58.01
N TRP A 144 -8.83 -20.28 56.87
CA TRP A 144 -8.41 -18.89 56.66
C TRP A 144 -9.57 -18.04 56.16
N ALA A 145 -9.64 -16.78 56.60
CA ALA A 145 -10.60 -15.80 56.07
C ALA A 145 -9.95 -15.04 54.90
N LEU A 146 -10.22 -15.46 53.67
CA LEU A 146 -9.57 -14.96 52.43
C LEU A 146 -10.61 -14.52 51.40
N ALA A 147 -10.17 -13.86 50.31
CA ALA A 147 -11.06 -13.42 49.24
C ALA A 147 -11.67 -14.63 48.52
N ALA A 148 -13.00 -14.64 48.34
CA ALA A 148 -13.74 -15.86 48.02
C ALA A 148 -13.39 -16.45 46.63
N THR A 149 -13.17 -17.76 46.58
CA THR A 149 -12.69 -18.54 45.42
C THR A 149 -13.78 -19.39 44.77
N LYS A 150 -15.06 -19.10 45.04
CA LYS A 150 -16.25 -19.85 44.61
C LYS A 150 -16.14 -20.51 43.22
N GLY A 151 -15.99 -21.83 43.18
CA GLY A 151 -15.86 -22.65 41.98
C GLY A 151 -14.41 -23.02 41.59
N TYR A 152 -13.41 -22.56 42.34
CA TYR A 152 -11.99 -22.67 42.04
C TYR A 152 -11.19 -23.16 43.26
N THR A 153 -9.98 -23.68 43.04
CA THR A 153 -9.16 -24.23 44.13
C THR A 153 -8.63 -23.14 45.06
N ASN A 154 -8.86 -23.29 46.37
CA ASN A 154 -8.26 -22.42 47.38
C ASN A 154 -6.72 -22.43 47.26
N LEU A 155 -6.10 -21.25 47.17
CA LEU A 155 -4.65 -21.08 47.17
C LEU A 155 -4.25 -19.94 48.11
N THR A 156 -3.13 -20.10 48.83
CA THR A 156 -2.52 -19.01 49.62
C THR A 156 -1.95 -17.89 48.74
N SER A 157 -1.63 -18.19 47.49
CA SER A 157 -1.37 -17.22 46.42
C SER A 157 -1.50 -17.88 45.06
N ASP A 158 -2.33 -17.34 44.18
CA ASP A 158 -2.25 -17.59 42.74
C ASP A 158 -1.15 -16.69 42.14
N THR A 159 -0.35 -17.26 41.24
CA THR A 159 0.80 -16.61 40.60
C THR A 159 0.82 -16.74 39.07
N ASP A 160 -0.16 -17.44 38.49
CA ASP A 160 -0.18 -17.69 37.06
C ASP A 160 -0.97 -16.57 36.37
N PRO A 161 -0.43 -15.92 35.33
CA PRO A 161 -1.09 -14.78 34.69
C PRO A 161 -2.11 -15.22 33.64
N PRO A 162 -3.17 -14.42 33.39
CA PRO A 162 -4.25 -14.76 32.45
C PRO A 162 -3.72 -14.99 31.02
N VAL A 163 -4.25 -16.01 30.35
CA VAL A 163 -3.93 -16.33 28.96
C VAL A 163 -4.73 -15.42 28.03
N ILE A 164 -4.03 -14.49 27.37
CA ILE A 164 -4.60 -13.67 26.29
C ILE A 164 -4.57 -14.45 24.98
N THR A 165 -5.71 -14.54 24.31
CA THR A 165 -5.87 -15.13 22.97
C THR A 165 -6.21 -14.03 21.97
N VAL A 166 -5.41 -13.89 20.92
CA VAL A 166 -5.66 -12.94 19.83
C VAL A 166 -6.22 -13.71 18.63
N ASN A 167 -7.35 -13.25 18.09
CA ASN A 167 -7.98 -13.86 16.92
C ASN A 167 -7.22 -13.52 15.63
N PRO A 168 -7.30 -14.38 14.59
CA PRO A 168 -6.69 -14.09 13.28
C PRO A 168 -7.15 -12.75 12.68
N TYR A 169 -6.21 -12.01 12.10
CA TYR A 169 -6.43 -10.75 11.39
C TYR A 169 -5.65 -10.74 10.08
N SER A 170 -5.93 -9.79 9.17
CA SER A 170 -5.25 -9.72 7.87
C SER A 170 -3.78 -9.30 8.03
N THR A 171 -2.86 -10.08 7.49
CA THR A 171 -1.42 -9.77 7.45
C THR A 171 -0.93 -9.28 6.09
N GLY A 172 -1.81 -9.25 5.07
CA GLY A 172 -1.54 -8.64 3.78
C GLY A 172 -1.64 -7.11 3.82
N TRP A 173 -1.07 -6.44 2.82
CA TRP A 173 -1.16 -4.98 2.66
C TRP A 173 -2.62 -4.49 2.58
N THR A 174 -2.91 -3.29 3.11
CA THR A 174 -4.27 -2.72 3.13
C THR A 174 -4.30 -1.19 3.19
N GLY A 175 -5.11 -0.57 2.32
CA GLY A 175 -5.50 0.85 2.36
C GLY A 175 -6.63 1.17 3.35
N SER A 176 -7.13 0.18 4.08
CA SER A 176 -8.21 0.31 5.07
C SER A 176 -7.73 0.12 6.51
N ASP A 177 -8.53 0.59 7.47
CA ASP A 177 -8.30 0.36 8.89
C ASP A 177 -8.33 -1.13 9.23
N LEU A 178 -7.40 -1.59 10.07
CA LEU A 178 -7.23 -2.98 10.44
C LEU A 178 -7.70 -3.19 11.88
N THR A 179 -8.75 -4.00 12.07
CA THR A 179 -9.25 -4.33 13.42
C THR A 179 -8.75 -5.70 13.88
N VAL A 180 -8.09 -5.71 15.04
CA VAL A 180 -7.67 -6.92 15.75
C VAL A 180 -8.62 -7.15 16.93
N THR A 181 -8.95 -8.41 17.23
CA THR A 181 -9.79 -8.76 18.38
C THR A 181 -9.08 -9.76 19.28
N ALA A 182 -9.33 -9.67 20.59
CA ALA A 182 -8.70 -10.49 21.60
C ALA A 182 -9.68 -10.85 22.73
N SER A 183 -9.43 -11.98 23.37
CA SER A 183 -10.05 -12.40 24.62
C SER A 183 -8.97 -12.76 25.64
N ALA A 184 -9.37 -12.88 26.91
CA ALA A 184 -8.52 -13.44 27.94
C ALA A 184 -9.31 -14.42 28.80
N VAL A 185 -8.61 -15.38 29.38
CA VAL A 185 -9.11 -16.28 30.42
C VAL A 185 -8.03 -16.46 31.47
N ASP A 186 -8.43 -16.59 32.73
CA ASP A 186 -7.61 -17.27 33.72
C ASP A 186 -8.36 -18.53 34.20
N TYR A 187 -7.60 -19.53 34.66
CA TYR A 187 -8.07 -20.84 35.06
C TYR A 187 -7.96 -21.11 36.58
N ILE A 188 -7.41 -20.18 37.37
CA ILE A 188 -7.11 -20.36 38.80
C ILE A 188 -7.90 -19.40 39.68
N SER A 189 -7.69 -18.09 39.58
CA SER A 189 -8.49 -17.08 40.29
C SER A 189 -9.57 -16.43 39.40
N GLY A 190 -9.51 -16.67 38.09
CA GLY A 190 -10.45 -16.18 37.10
C GLY A 190 -10.15 -14.74 36.65
N LEU A 191 -10.63 -14.38 35.45
CA LEU A 191 -10.35 -13.08 34.86
C LEU A 191 -11.08 -11.95 35.60
N LEU A 192 -10.32 -10.93 36.04
CA LEU A 192 -10.86 -9.69 36.59
C LEU A 192 -11.18 -8.68 35.46
N TRP A 193 -10.26 -8.50 34.50
CA TRP A 193 -10.38 -7.47 33.46
C TRP A 193 -9.47 -7.72 32.24
N ILE A 194 -9.87 -7.17 31.08
CA ILE A 194 -9.01 -6.96 29.91
C ILE A 194 -9.22 -5.53 29.40
N ASN A 195 -8.13 -4.85 29.00
CA ASN A 195 -8.16 -3.43 28.63
C ASN A 195 -9.01 -3.10 27.40
N ALA A 196 -9.06 -4.02 26.43
CA ALA A 196 -9.98 -3.96 25.30
C ALA A 196 -10.21 -5.36 24.71
N ALA A 197 -11.42 -5.64 24.23
CA ALA A 197 -11.71 -6.84 23.43
C ALA A 197 -11.32 -6.67 21.93
N SER A 198 -11.03 -5.44 21.51
CA SER A 198 -10.60 -5.12 20.15
C SER A 198 -9.79 -3.83 20.08
N HIS A 199 -8.98 -3.69 19.02
CA HIS A 199 -8.32 -2.43 18.66
C HIS A 199 -8.34 -2.24 17.15
N THR A 200 -8.63 -1.02 16.69
CA THR A 200 -8.66 -0.66 15.26
C THR A 200 -7.46 0.24 14.96
N PHE A 201 -6.47 -0.33 14.27
CA PHE A 201 -5.31 0.38 13.77
C PHE A 201 -5.71 1.19 12.53
N THR A 202 -5.57 2.52 12.61
CA THR A 202 -5.82 3.43 11.48
C THR A 202 -4.53 3.77 10.69
N ALA A 203 -3.38 3.39 11.25
CA ALA A 203 -2.04 3.48 10.68
C ALA A 203 -1.15 2.41 11.34
N ASN A 204 0.06 2.20 10.83
CA ASN A 204 1.04 1.27 11.42
C ASN A 204 1.45 1.68 12.83
N GLY A 205 1.70 0.70 13.69
CA GLY A 205 1.99 0.90 15.11
C GLY A 205 1.75 -0.36 15.95
N SER A 206 1.78 -0.21 17.27
CA SER A 206 1.59 -1.32 18.21
C SER A 206 0.49 -1.03 19.23
N PHE A 207 -0.25 -2.06 19.63
CA PHE A 207 -1.23 -2.02 20.72
C PHE A 207 -1.01 -3.19 21.68
N ASP A 208 -0.96 -2.90 22.97
CA ASP A 208 -0.87 -3.90 24.03
C ASP A 208 -2.27 -4.32 24.49
N PHE A 209 -2.66 -5.56 24.21
CA PHE A 209 -3.74 -6.19 24.96
C PHE A 209 -3.21 -6.56 26.34
N VAL A 210 -3.85 -6.07 27.40
CA VAL A 210 -3.44 -6.25 28.81
C VAL A 210 -4.60 -6.83 29.59
N ALA A 211 -4.36 -7.91 30.30
CA ALA A 211 -5.35 -8.61 31.11
C ALA A 211 -4.84 -8.81 32.55
N SER A 212 -5.76 -8.86 33.51
CA SER A 212 -5.49 -9.20 34.90
C SER A 212 -6.53 -10.18 35.44
N ASP A 213 -6.08 -11.09 36.30
CA ASP A 213 -6.90 -12.01 37.10
C ASP A 213 -7.34 -11.38 38.44
N ASN A 214 -8.10 -12.12 39.24
CA ASN A 214 -8.58 -11.67 40.56
C ASN A 214 -7.51 -11.72 41.66
N ALA A 215 -6.40 -12.47 41.47
CA ALA A 215 -5.26 -12.48 42.38
C ALA A 215 -4.32 -11.27 42.20
N GLY A 216 -4.39 -10.61 41.05
CA GLY A 216 -3.60 -9.44 40.68
C GLY A 216 -2.32 -9.76 39.90
N ASN A 217 -2.24 -10.92 39.22
CA ASN A 217 -1.24 -11.12 38.17
C ASN A 217 -1.70 -10.43 36.87
N PHE A 218 -0.76 -10.28 35.93
CA PHE A 218 -0.97 -9.52 34.70
C PHE A 218 -0.32 -10.23 33.52
N ALA A 219 -1.02 -10.25 32.39
CA ALA A 219 -0.48 -10.62 31.09
C ALA A 219 -0.51 -9.44 30.11
N THR A 220 0.36 -9.51 29.10
CA THR A 220 0.39 -8.52 28.02
C THR A 220 0.73 -9.23 26.71
N THR A 221 0.00 -8.90 25.65
CA THR A 221 0.25 -9.35 24.27
C THR A 221 0.26 -8.14 23.36
N THR A 222 1.46 -7.72 22.98
CA THR A 222 1.68 -6.65 21.99
C THR A 222 1.37 -7.16 20.60
N ILE A 223 0.43 -6.51 19.90
CA ILE A 223 0.20 -6.71 18.48
C ILE A 223 0.76 -5.50 17.73
N THR A 224 1.57 -5.77 16.71
CA THR A 224 2.21 -4.74 15.87
C THR A 224 1.73 -4.91 14.43
N ILE A 225 1.30 -3.80 13.84
CA ILE A 225 0.82 -3.69 12.46
C ILE A 225 1.82 -2.85 11.66
N THR A 226 2.27 -3.41 10.53
CA THR A 226 3.25 -2.79 9.61
C THR A 226 2.77 -2.80 8.15
N ASN A 227 1.54 -3.26 7.92
CA ASN A 227 0.95 -3.57 6.62
C ASN A 227 -0.23 -2.65 6.24
N ILE A 228 -0.48 -1.58 7.00
CA ILE A 228 -1.38 -0.50 6.57
C ILE A 228 -0.56 0.48 5.72
N ASP A 229 -1.06 0.78 4.53
CA ASP A 229 -0.53 1.87 3.70
C ASP A 229 -1.69 2.54 2.96
N LYS A 230 -1.80 3.86 3.06
CA LYS A 230 -2.90 4.67 2.51
C LYS A 230 -2.40 5.69 1.48
N THR A 231 -1.20 5.47 0.95
CA THR A 231 -0.44 6.45 0.18
C THR A 231 -0.45 6.07 -1.29
N SER A 232 -1.32 6.70 -2.08
CA SER A 232 -1.37 6.48 -3.53
C SER A 232 0.04 6.56 -4.17
N PRO A 233 0.43 5.61 -5.04
CA PRO A 233 1.68 5.67 -5.78
C PRO A 233 1.88 6.96 -6.58
N GLY A 234 3.13 7.39 -6.70
CA GLY A 234 3.53 8.46 -7.62
C GLY A 234 3.66 7.90 -9.04
N ILE A 235 3.31 8.70 -10.05
CA ILE A 235 3.39 8.32 -11.47
C ILE A 235 4.01 9.47 -12.26
N THR A 236 4.91 9.14 -13.19
CA THR A 236 5.37 10.08 -14.22
C THR A 236 5.18 9.46 -15.61
N ILE A 237 4.76 10.27 -16.58
CA ILE A 237 4.64 9.88 -17.99
C ILE A 237 5.79 10.56 -18.72
N ALA A 238 6.64 9.78 -19.38
CA ALA A 238 7.85 10.24 -20.07
C ALA A 238 7.67 10.33 -21.58
N VAL A 239 6.87 9.42 -22.17
CA VAL A 239 6.55 9.37 -23.59
C VAL A 239 5.04 9.17 -23.77
N PRO A 240 4.38 9.88 -24.70
CA PRO A 240 4.90 10.93 -25.59
C PRO A 240 5.10 12.28 -24.88
N SER A 241 5.85 13.17 -25.55
CA SER A 241 6.02 14.56 -25.13
C SER A 241 4.74 15.40 -25.34
N ALA A 242 4.67 16.55 -24.67
CA ALA A 242 3.49 17.40 -24.70
C ALA A 242 3.13 17.91 -26.11
N ASN A 243 1.84 17.86 -26.44
CA ASN A 243 1.26 18.31 -27.71
C ASN A 243 1.79 17.59 -28.97
N ALA A 244 2.16 16.31 -28.85
CA ALA A 244 2.49 15.49 -30.01
C ALA A 244 1.27 15.28 -30.94
N THR A 245 1.44 15.56 -32.23
CA THR A 245 0.50 15.14 -33.28
C THR A 245 1.08 13.97 -34.07
N THR A 246 0.22 13.18 -34.73
CA THR A 246 0.64 11.90 -35.30
C THR A 246 -0.23 11.44 -36.47
N THR A 247 0.35 10.68 -37.39
CA THR A 247 -0.36 9.89 -38.40
C THR A 247 -0.38 8.39 -38.09
N SER A 248 0.31 7.95 -37.03
CA SER A 248 0.23 6.58 -36.50
C SER A 248 -0.96 6.45 -35.55
N ALA A 249 -1.65 5.32 -35.61
CA ALA A 249 -2.69 4.98 -34.65
C ALA A 249 -2.14 4.32 -33.38
N SER A 250 -1.01 3.59 -33.48
CA SER A 250 -0.37 2.89 -32.36
C SER A 250 0.79 3.71 -31.80
N HIS A 251 0.93 3.72 -30.47
CA HIS A 251 1.87 4.58 -29.74
C HIS A 251 2.53 3.91 -28.56
N THR A 252 3.85 4.00 -28.48
CA THR A 252 4.61 3.75 -27.24
C THR A 252 4.23 4.80 -26.20
N VAL A 253 3.55 4.38 -25.13
CA VAL A 253 3.35 5.19 -23.92
C VAL A 253 4.23 4.60 -22.82
N SER A 254 5.07 5.42 -22.19
CA SER A 254 6.03 4.95 -21.19
C SER A 254 6.31 5.97 -20.09
N GLY A 255 6.84 5.49 -18.96
CA GLY A 255 7.11 6.31 -17.80
C GLY A 255 7.58 5.50 -16.58
N THR A 256 7.35 6.05 -15.39
CA THR A 256 7.65 5.37 -14.12
C THR A 256 6.48 5.43 -13.15
N ALA A 257 6.42 4.47 -12.24
CA ALA A 257 5.58 4.52 -11.06
C ALA A 257 6.43 4.19 -9.82
N VAL A 258 6.14 4.87 -8.70
CA VAL A 258 6.93 4.77 -7.46
C VAL A 258 6.01 4.57 -6.26
N ALA A 259 6.39 3.65 -5.38
CA ALA A 259 5.79 3.54 -4.06
C ALA A 259 6.14 4.81 -3.26
N LEU A 260 5.11 5.55 -2.83
CA LEU A 260 5.26 6.71 -1.94
C LEU A 260 4.91 6.36 -0.48
N GLY A 261 4.29 5.20 -0.26
CA GLY A 261 4.03 4.62 1.05
C GLY A 261 4.93 3.42 1.35
N GLY A 262 4.46 2.54 2.23
CA GLY A 262 5.17 1.31 2.60
C GLY A 262 4.93 0.12 1.67
N SER A 263 3.83 0.14 0.90
CA SER A 263 3.44 -0.95 0.01
C SER A 263 4.05 -0.78 -1.40
N PRO A 264 4.51 -1.86 -2.04
CA PRO A 264 5.06 -1.77 -3.40
C PRO A 264 3.95 -1.50 -4.42
N VAL A 265 4.30 -0.84 -5.52
CA VAL A 265 3.47 -0.86 -6.74
C VAL A 265 3.24 -2.32 -7.13
N SER A 266 2.00 -2.66 -7.50
CA SER A 266 1.56 -4.03 -7.82
C SER A 266 1.00 -4.15 -9.24
N LYS A 267 0.71 -3.02 -9.91
CA LYS A 267 0.51 -2.91 -11.37
C LYS A 267 0.41 -1.46 -11.82
N VAL A 268 0.63 -1.24 -13.12
CA VAL A 268 0.32 0.03 -13.82
C VAL A 268 -0.62 -0.28 -15.00
N GLU A 269 -1.56 0.62 -15.25
CA GLU A 269 -2.54 0.52 -16.33
C GLU A 269 -2.65 1.83 -17.11
N VAL A 270 -2.71 1.75 -18.43
CA VAL A 270 -2.79 2.88 -19.38
C VAL A 270 -4.14 2.87 -20.10
N SER A 271 -4.68 4.04 -20.40
CA SER A 271 -5.93 4.25 -21.12
C SER A 271 -5.80 5.38 -22.14
N MET A 272 -6.34 5.17 -23.35
CA MET A 272 -6.33 6.13 -24.47
C MET A 272 -7.71 6.76 -24.72
N ASP A 273 -8.75 6.25 -24.06
CA ASP A 273 -10.17 6.61 -24.27
C ASP A 273 -10.78 7.36 -23.07
N ARG A 274 -9.94 8.06 -22.31
CA ARG A 274 -10.30 8.84 -21.11
C ARG A 274 -10.75 7.98 -19.92
N GLY A 275 -10.31 6.72 -19.86
CA GLY A 275 -10.52 5.80 -18.74
C GLY A 275 -11.70 4.84 -18.90
N ALA A 276 -12.24 4.66 -20.10
CA ALA A 276 -13.32 3.71 -20.37
C ALA A 276 -12.79 2.27 -20.54
N THR A 277 -11.61 2.12 -21.17
CA THR A 277 -10.82 0.88 -21.20
C THR A 277 -9.43 1.12 -20.62
N TRP A 278 -8.82 0.06 -20.08
CA TRP A 278 -7.52 0.09 -19.43
C TRP A 278 -6.71 -1.12 -19.87
N GLN A 279 -5.42 -0.92 -20.12
CA GLN A 279 -4.46 -1.94 -20.56
C GLN A 279 -3.34 -2.03 -19.52
N GLU A 280 -3.08 -3.23 -19.00
CA GLU A 280 -2.09 -3.47 -17.95
C GLU A 280 -0.67 -3.61 -18.54
N THR A 281 0.33 -3.00 -17.91
CA THR A 281 1.72 -3.02 -18.38
C THR A 281 2.47 -4.25 -17.88
N ALA A 282 3.51 -4.68 -18.61
CA ALA A 282 4.31 -5.85 -18.24
C ALA A 282 5.21 -5.62 -17.01
N ASP A 283 5.65 -4.37 -16.80
CA ASP A 283 6.52 -3.94 -15.70
C ASP A 283 5.80 -2.90 -14.82
N GLU A 284 6.11 -2.90 -13.53
CA GLU A 284 5.42 -2.10 -12.50
C GLU A 284 6.10 -0.76 -12.18
N ALA A 285 7.43 -0.71 -12.18
CA ALA A 285 8.21 0.46 -11.71
C ALA A 285 8.69 1.37 -12.85
N VAL A 286 9.16 0.78 -13.95
CA VAL A 286 9.50 1.48 -15.21
C VAL A 286 8.70 0.78 -16.30
N TRP A 287 7.65 1.44 -16.77
CA TRP A 287 6.59 0.81 -17.56
C TRP A 287 6.58 1.35 -18.99
N SER A 288 6.23 0.50 -19.94
CA SER A 288 6.08 0.84 -21.36
C SER A 288 5.05 -0.07 -22.01
N ILE A 289 4.21 0.46 -22.88
CA ILE A 289 3.18 -0.29 -23.62
C ILE A 289 2.91 0.37 -24.98
N GLU A 290 2.61 -0.44 -25.99
CA GLU A 290 2.04 0.06 -27.26
C GLU A 290 0.51 0.15 -27.11
N ALA A 291 -0.04 1.35 -27.24
CA ALA A 291 -1.46 1.62 -27.06
C ALA A 291 -2.07 2.30 -28.30
N ASP A 292 -3.19 1.77 -28.79
CA ASP A 292 -3.90 2.30 -29.95
C ASP A 292 -4.82 3.47 -29.60
N LEU A 293 -4.83 4.49 -30.46
CA LEU A 293 -5.76 5.62 -30.43
C LEU A 293 -7.16 5.17 -30.87
N LEU A 294 -8.05 4.98 -29.89
CA LEU A 294 -9.47 4.66 -30.13
C LEU A 294 -10.33 5.88 -30.52
N VAL A 295 -9.76 7.09 -30.45
CA VAL A 295 -10.41 8.37 -30.75
C VAL A 295 -9.40 9.36 -31.34
N SER A 296 -9.87 10.34 -32.12
CA SER A 296 -9.01 11.34 -32.79
C SER A 296 -8.27 12.30 -31.86
N GLN A 297 -8.72 12.42 -30.61
CA GLN A 297 -8.07 13.15 -29.52
C GLN A 297 -8.00 12.26 -28.28
N GLY A 298 -6.99 11.38 -28.23
CA GLY A 298 -6.75 10.50 -27.10
C GLY A 298 -6.09 11.27 -25.96
N LEU A 299 -6.77 11.40 -24.81
CA LEU A 299 -6.13 11.82 -23.56
C LEU A 299 -5.57 10.57 -22.89
N ILE A 300 -4.24 10.50 -22.79
CA ILE A 300 -3.57 9.45 -22.02
C ILE A 300 -3.96 9.60 -20.55
N MET A 301 -4.52 8.55 -19.97
CA MET A 301 -4.71 8.41 -18.53
C MET A 301 -3.89 7.20 -18.07
N VAL A 302 -3.09 7.37 -17.02
CA VAL A 302 -2.31 6.29 -16.40
C VAL A 302 -2.70 6.17 -14.94
N ARG A 303 -2.84 4.94 -14.45
CA ARG A 303 -3.02 4.64 -13.03
C ARG A 303 -2.04 3.59 -12.57
N ALA A 304 -1.61 3.69 -11.32
CA ALA A 304 -0.75 2.72 -10.65
C ALA A 304 -1.45 2.30 -9.37
N ILE A 305 -1.52 1.00 -9.13
CA ILE A 305 -2.14 0.41 -7.94
C ILE A 305 -1.06 -0.32 -7.16
N ASP A 306 -0.99 -0.04 -5.85
CA ASP A 306 -0.09 -0.74 -4.94
C ASP A 306 -0.69 -2.02 -4.36
N ALA A 307 0.12 -2.79 -3.64
CA ALA A 307 -0.33 -4.02 -2.97
C ALA A 307 -1.36 -3.77 -1.85
N ALA A 308 -1.51 -2.53 -1.37
CA ALA A 308 -2.52 -2.12 -0.39
C ALA A 308 -3.88 -1.75 -1.04
N GLY A 309 -3.89 -1.54 -2.36
CA GLY A 309 -5.05 -1.17 -3.17
C GLY A 309 -5.23 0.34 -3.37
N ASN A 310 -4.27 1.19 -2.97
CA ASN A 310 -4.36 2.62 -3.24
C ASN A 310 -4.05 2.90 -4.72
N ILE A 311 -4.70 3.93 -5.27
CA ILE A 311 -4.61 4.26 -6.70
C ILE A 311 -3.97 5.63 -6.87
N GLY A 312 -2.79 5.67 -7.48
CA GLY A 312 -2.22 6.87 -8.08
C GLY A 312 -2.79 7.10 -9.49
N THR A 313 -2.93 8.35 -9.92
CA THR A 313 -3.29 8.66 -11.32
C THR A 313 -2.46 9.81 -11.88
N ALA A 314 -2.20 9.76 -13.18
CA ALA A 314 -1.60 10.83 -13.97
C ALA A 314 -2.36 11.00 -15.29
N ALA A 315 -2.54 12.26 -15.73
CA ALA A 315 -3.00 12.58 -17.07
C ALA A 315 -1.79 12.98 -17.92
N GLY A 316 -1.61 12.32 -19.05
CA GLY A 316 -0.61 12.66 -20.05
C GLY A 316 -1.11 13.77 -20.99
N PRO A 317 -0.32 14.10 -22.03
CA PRO A 317 -0.81 14.99 -23.07
C PRO A 317 -1.94 14.36 -23.89
N VAL A 318 -2.70 15.20 -24.57
CA VAL A 318 -3.59 14.76 -25.64
C VAL A 318 -2.74 14.47 -26.88
N ILE A 319 -2.83 13.27 -27.43
CA ILE A 319 -2.34 12.98 -28.78
C ILE A 319 -3.47 13.31 -29.77
N ALA A 320 -3.17 14.13 -30.78
CA ALA A 320 -4.08 14.39 -31.89
C ALA A 320 -3.70 13.54 -33.10
N TYR A 321 -4.63 12.71 -33.58
CA TYR A 321 -4.46 11.92 -34.80
C TYR A 321 -4.81 12.78 -36.03
N GLU A 322 -3.81 13.08 -36.85
CA GLU A 322 -3.93 13.79 -38.11
C GLU A 322 -4.16 12.82 -39.27
N MET A 323 -5.00 13.22 -40.24
CA MET A 323 -5.22 12.45 -41.46
C MET A 323 -3.96 12.44 -42.34
N PRO A 324 -3.37 11.26 -42.65
CA PRO A 324 -2.28 11.18 -43.61
C PRO A 324 -2.74 11.68 -44.98
N ALA A 325 -1.83 12.28 -45.76
CA ALA A 325 -2.07 12.58 -47.16
C ALA A 325 -2.24 11.28 -47.99
N VAL A 326 -2.82 11.39 -49.18
CA VAL A 326 -2.79 10.31 -50.17
C VAL A 326 -1.36 10.06 -50.65
N SER A 327 -1.02 8.80 -50.94
CA SER A 327 0.29 8.40 -51.48
C SER A 327 0.20 8.15 -53.00
N GLU A 328 1.36 8.11 -53.67
CA GLU A 328 1.48 7.93 -55.14
C GLU A 328 0.64 8.93 -55.98
N PHE A 329 0.33 10.12 -55.44
CA PHE A 329 -0.46 11.12 -56.16
C PHE A 329 0.30 11.61 -57.39
N SER A 330 -0.28 11.32 -58.56
CA SER A 330 0.39 11.43 -59.84
C SER A 330 -0.57 11.90 -60.92
N ALA A 331 -0.02 12.64 -61.89
CA ALA A 331 -0.71 13.07 -63.09
C ALA A 331 -0.20 12.20 -64.27
N GLY A 332 -1.04 11.30 -64.76
CA GLY A 332 -0.70 10.23 -65.68
C GLY A 332 -0.94 10.59 -67.14
N SER A 333 -1.86 9.88 -67.80
CA SER A 333 -2.16 10.09 -69.22
C SER A 333 -2.75 11.49 -69.47
N THR A 334 -2.13 12.22 -70.40
CA THR A 334 -2.58 13.54 -70.83
C THR A 334 -3.16 13.49 -72.23
N SER A 335 -4.22 14.25 -72.44
CA SER A 335 -4.71 14.60 -73.78
C SER A 335 -4.53 16.11 -74.00
N HIS A 336 -4.99 16.60 -75.14
CA HIS A 336 -5.06 18.01 -75.45
C HIS A 336 -5.96 18.84 -74.53
N ASN A 337 -6.87 18.22 -73.78
CA ASN A 337 -7.85 18.92 -72.95
C ASN A 337 -8.19 18.18 -71.64
N SER A 338 -7.41 17.17 -71.27
CA SER A 338 -7.63 16.38 -70.05
C SER A 338 -6.35 15.77 -69.49
N VAL A 339 -6.38 15.46 -68.19
CA VAL A 339 -5.32 14.77 -67.45
C VAL A 339 -5.98 13.77 -66.51
N VAL A 340 -5.53 12.51 -66.51
CA VAL A 340 -5.93 11.52 -65.50
C VAL A 340 -5.03 11.65 -64.28
N LEU A 341 -5.63 11.84 -63.11
CA LEU A 341 -4.95 11.80 -61.82
C LEU A 341 -5.11 10.41 -61.18
N SER A 342 -4.09 9.92 -60.48
CA SER A 342 -4.10 8.65 -59.75
C SER A 342 -3.50 8.83 -58.35
N TRP A 343 -4.00 8.10 -57.35
CA TRP A 343 -3.47 8.09 -55.98
C TRP A 343 -3.85 6.80 -55.24
N ASN A 344 -3.21 6.56 -54.10
CA ASN A 344 -3.59 5.53 -53.13
C ASN A 344 -4.06 6.20 -51.83
N THR A 345 -5.18 5.75 -51.30
CA THR A 345 -5.81 6.34 -50.10
C THR A 345 -5.33 5.59 -48.85
N PRO A 346 -4.81 6.28 -47.82
CA PRO A 346 -4.38 5.64 -46.58
C PRO A 346 -5.56 5.03 -45.83
N ALA A 347 -5.34 3.87 -45.22
CA ALA A 347 -6.24 3.35 -44.20
C ALA A 347 -6.11 4.17 -42.91
N SER A 348 -7.23 4.44 -42.24
CA SER A 348 -7.24 4.95 -40.87
C SER A 348 -8.15 4.08 -40.01
N PRO A 349 -7.71 3.59 -38.84
CA PRO A 349 -8.57 2.93 -37.87
C PRO A 349 -9.29 3.94 -36.94
N VAL A 350 -8.91 5.23 -36.98
CA VAL A 350 -9.35 6.26 -36.02
C VAL A 350 -10.39 7.22 -36.63
N LEU A 351 -10.31 7.51 -37.93
CA LEU A 351 -11.12 8.52 -38.61
C LEU A 351 -11.91 7.96 -39.79
N THR A 352 -13.16 8.40 -39.92
CA THR A 352 -14.05 7.98 -41.02
C THR A 352 -13.89 8.92 -42.21
N LEU A 353 -13.48 8.38 -43.37
CA LEU A 353 -13.28 9.16 -44.59
C LEU A 353 -14.62 9.56 -45.21
N SER A 354 -14.70 10.77 -45.78
CA SER A 354 -15.93 11.34 -46.35
C SER A 354 -15.81 11.63 -47.85
N SER A 355 -14.76 12.33 -48.28
CA SER A 355 -14.56 12.72 -49.69
C SER A 355 -13.12 13.19 -49.96
N PHE A 356 -12.83 13.58 -51.20
CA PHE A 356 -11.62 14.33 -51.54
C PHE A 356 -11.99 15.74 -52.00
N ASP A 357 -11.23 16.75 -51.58
CA ASP A 357 -11.15 18.02 -52.30
C ASP A 357 -9.97 17.92 -53.28
N ILE A 358 -10.25 18.10 -54.57
CA ILE A 358 -9.26 18.01 -55.65
C ILE A 358 -9.28 19.34 -56.42
N ARG A 359 -8.09 19.91 -56.63
CA ARG A 359 -7.88 21.26 -57.15
C ARG A 359 -6.90 21.28 -58.31
N TYR A 360 -7.04 22.25 -59.21
CA TYR A 360 -6.08 22.51 -60.28
C TYR A 360 -5.84 24.01 -60.53
N SER A 361 -4.65 24.33 -61.04
CA SER A 361 -4.19 25.70 -61.30
C SER A 361 -3.09 25.71 -62.37
N ALA A 362 -2.90 26.84 -63.06
CA ALA A 362 -1.75 27.07 -63.94
C ALA A 362 -0.47 27.47 -63.16
N SER A 363 -0.61 27.77 -61.86
CA SER A 363 0.48 28.07 -60.93
C SER A 363 0.59 26.99 -59.87
N ALA A 364 1.78 26.85 -59.25
CA ALA A 364 2.01 25.86 -58.19
C ALA A 364 1.01 25.99 -57.04
N ILE A 365 0.44 24.85 -56.62
CA ILE A 365 -0.53 24.79 -55.53
C ILE A 365 0.20 24.57 -54.20
N THR A 366 -0.18 25.34 -53.18
CA THR A 366 0.32 25.26 -51.81
C THR A 366 -0.87 25.32 -50.84
N ASP A 367 -0.67 24.99 -49.56
CA ASP A 367 -1.75 25.02 -48.57
C ASP A 367 -2.42 26.40 -48.44
N GLU A 368 -1.68 27.50 -48.62
CA GLU A 368 -2.21 28.87 -48.55
C GLU A 368 -3.12 29.22 -49.76
N ASN A 369 -2.88 28.60 -50.92
CA ASN A 369 -3.61 28.91 -52.15
C ASN A 369 -4.61 27.82 -52.59
N PHE A 370 -4.57 26.63 -51.99
CA PHE A 370 -5.39 25.46 -52.33
C PHE A 370 -6.89 25.78 -52.44
N SER A 371 -7.44 26.51 -51.48
CA SER A 371 -8.86 26.89 -51.45
C SER A 371 -9.27 27.85 -52.58
N SER A 372 -8.33 28.59 -53.15
CA SER A 372 -8.53 29.52 -54.27
C SER A 372 -8.37 28.87 -55.66
N ALA A 373 -7.78 27.68 -55.72
CA ALA A 373 -7.62 26.93 -56.96
C ALA A 373 -8.94 26.31 -57.45
N ALA A 374 -9.02 26.02 -58.75
CA ALA A 374 -10.25 25.55 -59.39
C ALA A 374 -10.58 24.11 -58.96
N ALA A 375 -11.82 23.87 -58.54
CA ALA A 375 -12.26 22.56 -58.07
C ALA A 375 -12.45 21.57 -59.23
N VAL A 376 -12.08 20.30 -59.00
CA VAL A 376 -12.36 19.17 -59.87
C VAL A 376 -13.61 18.45 -59.35
N SER A 377 -14.64 18.35 -60.18
CA SER A 377 -15.85 17.58 -59.88
C SER A 377 -15.69 16.11 -60.27
N GLY A 378 -16.48 15.22 -59.64
CA GLY A 378 -16.51 13.79 -60.00
C GLY A 378 -15.42 12.92 -59.35
N ALA A 379 -14.78 13.38 -58.28
CA ALA A 379 -13.90 12.53 -57.47
C ALA A 379 -14.67 11.31 -56.89
N PRO A 380 -14.06 10.12 -56.84
CA PRO A 380 -14.68 8.94 -56.23
C PRO A 380 -14.75 9.05 -54.70
N PHE A 381 -15.60 8.25 -54.05
CA PHE A 381 -15.58 8.09 -52.60
C PHE A 381 -14.26 7.43 -52.13
N PRO A 382 -13.65 7.81 -51.00
CA PRO A 382 -12.38 7.25 -50.54
C PRO A 382 -12.42 5.73 -50.29
N ALA A 383 -11.44 5.00 -50.83
CA ALA A 383 -11.29 3.55 -50.70
C ALA A 383 -9.81 3.17 -50.49
N THR A 384 -9.53 2.38 -49.46
CA THR A 384 -8.19 2.31 -48.81
C THR A 384 -7.30 1.17 -49.26
N SER A 385 -7.72 0.38 -50.25
CA SER A 385 -7.02 -0.83 -50.73
C SER A 385 -6.90 -0.93 -52.25
N THR A 386 -7.27 0.13 -52.97
CA THR A 386 -7.17 0.24 -54.43
C THR A 386 -6.62 1.60 -54.82
N SER A 387 -5.90 1.66 -55.96
CA SER A 387 -5.54 2.95 -56.54
C SER A 387 -6.79 3.60 -57.14
N GLN A 388 -7.01 4.87 -56.80
CA GLN A 388 -8.18 5.64 -57.20
C GLN A 388 -7.79 6.70 -58.23
N GLN A 389 -8.73 7.05 -59.12
CA GLN A 389 -8.47 7.95 -60.25
C GLN A 389 -9.62 8.94 -60.50
N VAL A 390 -9.29 10.08 -61.10
CA VAL A 390 -10.27 11.02 -61.69
C VAL A 390 -9.68 11.67 -62.96
N THR A 391 -10.53 11.91 -63.97
CA THR A 391 -10.11 12.56 -65.22
C THR A 391 -10.48 14.04 -65.21
N VAL A 392 -9.52 14.92 -64.91
CA VAL A 392 -9.71 16.37 -65.04
C VAL A 392 -9.86 16.69 -66.53
N SER A 393 -10.92 17.40 -66.90
CA SER A 393 -11.32 17.64 -68.31
C SER A 393 -11.68 19.10 -68.54
N GLY A 394 -11.59 19.58 -69.78
CA GLY A 394 -11.82 20.99 -70.14
C GLY A 394 -10.59 21.88 -69.95
N LEU A 395 -9.40 21.29 -69.87
CA LEU A 395 -8.13 22.00 -69.77
C LEU A 395 -7.71 22.60 -71.12
N ASN A 396 -6.90 23.66 -71.10
CA ASN A 396 -6.29 24.21 -72.31
C ASN A 396 -5.18 23.27 -72.82
N SER A 397 -4.96 23.21 -74.14
CA SER A 397 -3.90 22.40 -74.77
C SER A 397 -2.52 23.02 -74.62
N GLY A 398 -1.47 22.18 -74.61
CA GLY A 398 -0.07 22.64 -74.51
C GLY A 398 0.24 23.43 -73.23
N THR A 399 -0.59 23.28 -72.20
CA THR A 399 -0.60 24.14 -71.00
C THR A 399 -0.18 23.31 -69.78
N GLY A 400 0.76 23.85 -69.01
CA GLY A 400 1.18 23.26 -67.73
C GLY A 400 0.14 23.50 -66.64
N TYR A 401 -0.24 22.45 -65.93
CA TYR A 401 -1.15 22.49 -64.79
C TYR A 401 -0.54 21.80 -63.57
N TYR A 402 -0.78 22.41 -62.41
CA TYR A 402 -0.53 21.83 -61.10
C TYR A 402 -1.87 21.37 -60.52
N PHE A 403 -1.81 20.26 -59.80
CA PHE A 403 -2.96 19.60 -59.17
C PHE A 403 -2.67 19.42 -57.68
N GLY A 404 -3.69 19.56 -56.86
CA GLY A 404 -3.62 19.34 -55.42
C GLY A 404 -4.79 18.47 -54.96
N ILE A 405 -4.56 17.65 -53.93
CA ILE A 405 -5.60 16.80 -53.33
C ILE A 405 -5.48 16.80 -51.80
N LYS A 406 -6.64 16.83 -51.13
CA LYS A 406 -6.79 16.59 -49.70
C LYS A 406 -7.94 15.63 -49.44
N ILE A 407 -7.79 14.78 -48.43
CA ILE A 407 -8.87 13.94 -47.91
C ILE A 407 -9.70 14.79 -46.95
N ILE A 408 -11.03 14.69 -47.02
CA ILE A 408 -11.97 15.22 -46.03
C ILE A 408 -12.48 14.06 -45.19
N GLU A 409 -12.39 14.15 -43.87
CA GLU A 409 -13.01 13.19 -42.94
C GLU A 409 -14.41 13.66 -42.47
N SER A 410 -15.15 12.76 -41.83
CA SER A 410 -16.53 12.93 -41.38
C SER A 410 -16.85 14.19 -40.55
N GLY A 411 -15.93 14.65 -39.70
CA GLY A 411 -16.03 15.87 -38.90
C GLY A 411 -15.58 17.16 -39.63
N GLY A 412 -15.13 17.04 -40.89
CA GLY A 412 -14.69 18.16 -41.73
C GLY A 412 -13.20 18.47 -41.67
N SER A 413 -12.39 17.70 -40.94
CA SER A 413 -10.93 17.86 -40.92
C SER A 413 -10.32 17.49 -42.28
N LEU A 414 -9.20 18.12 -42.63
CA LEU A 414 -8.50 17.90 -43.90
C LEU A 414 -7.15 17.22 -43.67
N SER A 415 -6.73 16.35 -44.60
CA SER A 415 -5.35 15.86 -44.65
C SER A 415 -4.35 16.97 -45.02
N ALA A 416 -3.06 16.67 -44.82
CA ALA A 416 -1.99 17.39 -45.51
C ALA A 416 -2.19 17.33 -47.04
N LEU A 417 -1.67 18.33 -47.75
CA LEU A 417 -1.76 18.47 -49.19
C LEU A 417 -0.78 17.52 -49.91
N ALA A 418 -1.28 16.75 -50.87
CA ALA A 418 -0.44 16.14 -51.90
C ALA A 418 -0.57 16.90 -53.23
N THR A 419 0.53 17.05 -53.97
CA THR A 419 0.57 17.80 -55.24
C THR A 419 1.17 17.00 -56.38
N ALA A 420 0.66 17.21 -57.59
CA ALA A 420 1.17 16.66 -58.84
C ALA A 420 1.16 17.73 -59.95
N SER A 421 1.82 17.49 -61.08
CA SER A 421 1.80 18.43 -62.22
C SER A 421 1.94 17.71 -63.55
N ALA A 422 1.24 18.17 -64.57
CA ALA A 422 1.37 17.68 -65.94
C ALA A 422 1.11 18.79 -66.97
N THR A 423 1.65 18.62 -68.17
CA THR A 423 1.36 19.49 -69.32
C THR A 423 0.44 18.74 -70.27
N THR A 424 -0.68 19.36 -70.65
CA THR A 424 -1.58 18.82 -71.69
C THR A 424 -0.84 18.77 -73.03
N SER A 425 -1.15 17.78 -73.87
CA SER A 425 -0.57 17.75 -75.22
C SER A 425 -1.08 18.91 -76.08
N ALA A 426 -0.38 19.21 -77.18
CA ALA A 426 -0.82 20.24 -78.11
C ALA A 426 -2.19 19.86 -78.72
N ALA A 427 -2.99 20.87 -79.11
CA ALA A 427 -4.26 20.62 -79.79
C ALA A 427 -4.04 19.83 -81.09
N PRO A 428 -4.90 18.84 -81.40
CA PRO A 428 -4.96 18.21 -82.72
C PRO A 428 -5.03 19.29 -83.80
N ARG A 429 -3.98 19.41 -84.62
CA ARG A 429 -3.98 20.37 -85.72
C ARG A 429 -4.95 19.85 -86.78
N ALA A 430 -5.75 20.73 -87.38
CA ALA A 430 -6.48 20.38 -88.58
C ALA A 430 -5.47 19.96 -89.67
N CYS A 431 -5.52 18.69 -90.07
CA CYS A 431 -4.77 18.18 -91.22
C CYS A 431 -5.20 18.95 -92.48
N THR A 432 -4.24 19.54 -93.19
CA THR A 432 -4.46 20.29 -94.43
C THR A 432 -4.18 19.41 -95.65
N THR A 433 -4.52 19.88 -96.86
CA THR A 433 -4.18 19.18 -98.11
C THR A 433 -2.68 18.94 -98.30
N ASN A 434 -1.83 19.70 -97.62
CA ASN A 434 -0.37 19.56 -97.67
C ASN A 434 0.17 18.48 -96.73
N ASP A 435 -0.64 18.00 -95.78
CA ASP A 435 -0.28 16.93 -94.85
C ASP A 435 -0.54 15.52 -95.42
N ILE A 436 -1.11 15.44 -96.62
CA ILE A 436 -1.41 14.19 -97.33
C ILE A 436 -0.42 14.01 -98.49
N SER A 437 0.73 13.38 -98.23
CA SER A 437 1.64 12.98 -99.30
C SER A 437 1.01 11.87 -100.15
N ASN A 438 0.66 12.17 -101.40
CA ASN A 438 -0.03 11.24 -102.30
C ASN A 438 0.90 10.14 -102.86
N SER A 439 1.34 9.22 -101.99
CA SER A 439 2.04 7.99 -102.36
C SER A 439 1.84 6.91 -101.30
N THR A 440 1.54 5.69 -101.77
CA THR A 440 1.70 4.39 -101.07
C THR A 440 0.97 4.20 -99.73
N GLN A 441 0.06 3.23 -99.72
CA GLN A 441 -0.63 2.69 -98.55
C GLN A 441 0.31 2.39 -97.37
N VAL A 442 0.02 2.96 -96.19
CA VAL A 442 0.44 2.43 -94.89
C VAL A 442 -0.79 2.30 -94.00
N SER A 443 -1.12 1.06 -93.63
CA SER A 443 -2.10 0.78 -92.59
C SER A 443 -1.47 1.07 -91.22
N GLY A 444 -1.78 2.23 -90.64
CA GLY A 444 -1.29 2.59 -89.30
C GLY A 444 -1.50 4.05 -88.93
N THR A 445 -2.43 4.28 -88.00
CA THR A 445 -2.53 5.42 -87.05
C THR A 445 -1.79 6.72 -87.42
N TYR A 446 -2.52 7.71 -87.94
CA TYR A 446 -2.04 9.10 -87.97
C TYR A 446 -1.81 9.61 -86.53
N PRO A 447 -0.61 10.07 -86.17
CA PRO A 447 -0.41 10.74 -84.89
C PRO A 447 -1.08 12.13 -84.93
N SER A 448 -2.15 12.30 -84.15
CA SER A 448 -2.83 13.58 -83.81
C SER A 448 -3.83 14.24 -84.78
N CYS A 449 -4.36 13.56 -85.81
CA CYS A 449 -5.53 14.07 -86.57
C CYS A 449 -6.81 13.26 -86.29
N THR A 450 -7.92 13.95 -86.00
CA THR A 450 -9.19 13.35 -85.51
C THR A 450 -10.36 13.39 -86.50
N ALA A 451 -10.25 14.13 -87.62
CA ALA A 451 -11.25 14.14 -88.68
C ALA A 451 -10.60 14.40 -90.05
N LEU A 452 -11.10 13.76 -91.10
CA LEU A 452 -10.65 13.93 -92.49
C LEU A 452 -11.68 14.78 -93.25
N ALA A 453 -11.31 16.00 -93.62
CA ALA A 453 -12.15 16.88 -94.43
C ALA A 453 -11.82 16.71 -95.93
N CYS A 454 -12.77 16.15 -96.69
CA CYS A 454 -12.60 15.95 -98.14
C CYS A 454 -12.87 17.23 -98.94
N ALA A 455 -12.19 17.37 -100.07
CA ALA A 455 -12.46 18.44 -101.04
C ALA A 455 -13.84 18.27 -101.70
N SER A 456 -14.40 19.38 -102.21
CA SER A 456 -15.69 19.38 -102.91
C SER A 456 -15.72 18.35 -104.04
N GLY A 457 -16.76 17.50 -104.04
CA GLY A 457 -16.91 16.38 -104.98
C GLY A 457 -16.43 15.00 -104.48
N TYR A 458 -15.89 14.90 -103.26
CA TYR A 458 -15.42 13.65 -102.67
C TYR A 458 -16.17 13.32 -101.37
N GLY A 459 -16.56 12.05 -101.19
CA GLY A 459 -17.16 11.53 -99.97
C GLY A 459 -16.14 10.78 -99.11
N VAL A 460 -16.33 10.75 -97.79
CA VAL A 460 -15.54 9.91 -96.88
C VAL A 460 -16.05 8.47 -96.96
N SER A 461 -15.17 7.53 -97.29
CA SER A 461 -15.45 6.08 -97.21
C SER A 461 -14.20 5.32 -96.76
N GLY A 462 -14.35 4.40 -95.81
CA GLY A 462 -13.25 3.56 -95.31
C GLY A 462 -12.03 4.31 -94.75
N GLY A 463 -12.18 5.58 -94.34
CA GLY A 463 -11.07 6.43 -93.90
C GLY A 463 -10.28 7.14 -95.01
N SER A 464 -10.79 7.14 -96.25
CA SER A 464 -10.23 7.90 -97.38
C SER A 464 -11.29 8.75 -98.08
N CYS A 465 -10.85 9.78 -98.81
CA CYS A 465 -11.71 10.58 -99.69
C CYS A 465 -11.83 9.90 -101.06
N VAL A 466 -13.05 9.56 -101.48
CA VAL A 466 -13.33 8.88 -102.75
C VAL A 466 -14.33 9.66 -103.60
N LEU A 467 -14.14 9.61 -104.93
CA LEU A 467 -15.09 10.15 -105.91
C LEU A 467 -16.44 9.45 -105.79
N SER A 468 -17.53 10.21 -105.75
CA SER A 468 -18.89 9.67 -105.68
C SER A 468 -19.38 9.24 -107.07
N SER A 469 -19.06 8.00 -107.48
CA SER A 469 -19.57 7.35 -108.70
C SER A 469 -20.40 6.10 -108.37
N SER A 470 -21.35 5.76 -109.24
CA SER A 470 -22.48 4.87 -108.92
C SER A 470 -22.31 3.41 -109.35
N GLY A 471 -22.44 2.48 -108.39
CA GLY A 471 -22.89 1.09 -108.61
C GLY A 471 -21.82 0.04 -108.96
N GLY A 472 -22.08 -1.24 -108.65
CA GLY A 472 -21.31 -2.38 -109.19
C GLY A 472 -20.77 -3.43 -108.21
N SER A 473 -21.66 -4.27 -107.65
CA SER A 473 -21.52 -5.72 -107.39
C SER A 473 -20.14 -6.44 -107.23
N VAL A 474 -20.00 -7.14 -106.08
CA VAL A 474 -19.71 -8.60 -105.94
C VAL A 474 -18.26 -9.17 -105.98
N SER A 475 -17.93 -9.93 -104.91
CA SER A 475 -16.97 -11.07 -104.77
C SER A 475 -15.44 -10.84 -104.79
N GLY A 476 -14.69 -11.64 -104.00
CA GLY A 476 -13.22 -11.73 -104.03
C GLY A 476 -12.57 -12.36 -102.79
N SER A 477 -12.32 -13.68 -102.80
CA SER A 477 -11.93 -14.48 -101.62
C SER A 477 -10.41 -14.64 -101.34
N ASN A 478 -10.02 -14.53 -100.06
CA ASN A 478 -9.17 -15.49 -99.29
C ASN A 478 -7.61 -15.61 -99.44
N SER A 479 -6.98 -15.99 -98.31
CA SER A 479 -5.76 -16.85 -98.10
C SER A 479 -4.30 -16.38 -98.34
N GLY A 480 -3.39 -16.93 -97.50
CA GLY A 480 -1.90 -16.97 -97.63
C GLY A 480 -1.15 -15.95 -96.75
N GLU A 481 -0.49 -16.27 -95.63
CA GLU A 481 0.64 -17.21 -95.33
C GLU A 481 2.01 -16.82 -95.94
N GLY A 482 3.13 -17.10 -95.24
CA GLY A 482 4.47 -17.10 -95.90
C GLY A 482 5.71 -16.61 -95.12
N SER A 483 6.07 -17.30 -94.03
CA SER A 483 7.26 -17.12 -93.18
C SER A 483 8.66 -16.86 -93.81
N SER A 484 9.50 -16.16 -93.03
CA SER A 484 10.89 -16.52 -92.63
C SER A 484 12.16 -16.20 -93.47
N SER A 485 13.23 -15.86 -92.72
CA SER A 485 14.67 -16.15 -92.99
C SER A 485 15.38 -15.37 -94.12
N SER A 486 16.71 -15.17 -94.14
CA SER A 486 17.78 -15.22 -93.12
C SER A 486 19.09 -14.64 -93.70
N GLY A 487 20.03 -14.18 -92.84
CA GLY A 487 21.46 -14.15 -93.17
C GLY A 487 22.15 -12.80 -93.40
N SER A 488 23.06 -12.44 -92.47
CA SER A 488 24.50 -12.13 -92.65
C SER A 488 25.03 -11.58 -94.00
N ASN A 489 26.06 -10.71 -94.06
CA ASN A 489 27.20 -10.54 -93.12
C ASN A 489 28.02 -9.25 -93.37
N ALA A 490 28.81 -8.80 -92.37
CA ALA A 490 30.07 -8.01 -92.47
C ALA A 490 30.05 -6.59 -93.12
N SER A 491 30.94 -5.62 -92.78
CA SER A 491 31.86 -5.47 -91.63
C SER A 491 32.40 -4.01 -91.50
N GLY A 492 32.44 -3.48 -90.26
CA GLY A 492 33.40 -2.45 -89.77
C GLY A 492 33.22 -1.01 -90.27
N ASN A 493 33.67 0.04 -89.55
CA ASN A 493 34.15 0.22 -88.17
C ASN A 493 33.70 1.65 -87.73
N ASN A 494 33.51 2.02 -86.45
CA ASN A 494 34.40 1.81 -85.30
C ASN A 494 33.68 1.80 -83.92
N ARG A 495 34.41 1.44 -82.85
CA ARG A 495 34.02 1.27 -81.42
C ARG A 495 35.08 1.93 -80.50
N ASN A 496 35.05 2.02 -79.16
CA ASN A 496 34.23 1.52 -78.01
C ASN A 496 34.55 2.47 -76.80
N LEU A 497 33.90 2.53 -75.61
CA LEU A 497 32.70 1.93 -75.02
C LEU A 497 32.20 2.83 -73.84
N ILE A 498 31.01 2.50 -73.32
CA ILE A 498 30.35 2.92 -72.06
C ILE A 498 31.12 2.43 -70.79
N THR A 499 30.82 2.99 -69.60
CA THR A 499 30.65 2.31 -68.26
C THR A 499 31.62 2.64 -67.09
N SER A 500 31.09 3.46 -66.16
CA SER A 500 31.29 3.59 -64.69
C SER A 500 32.34 2.80 -63.86
N LYS A 501 32.94 3.43 -62.82
CA LYS A 501 32.80 3.16 -61.35
C LYS A 501 34.03 3.54 -60.47
N ILE A 502 33.74 4.29 -59.38
CA ILE A 502 34.20 4.11 -57.97
C ILE A 502 35.60 4.62 -57.48
N ASN A 503 35.49 5.57 -56.52
CA ASN A 503 36.27 5.89 -55.31
C ASN A 503 37.67 6.59 -55.27
N GLU A 504 37.71 7.62 -54.39
CA GLU A 504 38.78 8.08 -53.46
C GLU A 504 40.11 8.62 -54.03
N ALA A 505 40.67 9.78 -53.61
CA ALA A 505 40.86 10.23 -52.21
C ALA A 505 41.28 11.73 -52.07
N LYS A 506 41.15 12.29 -50.84
CA LYS A 506 41.91 13.40 -50.18
C LYS A 506 41.98 14.79 -50.88
N ALA A 507 41.40 15.85 -50.32
CA ALA A 507 41.88 16.72 -49.19
C ALA A 507 42.88 17.82 -49.65
N ALA A 508 42.91 19.05 -49.10
CA ALA A 508 42.08 19.77 -48.11
C ALA A 508 41.89 21.24 -48.59
N ASP A 509 41.48 22.29 -47.86
CA ASP A 509 41.12 22.60 -46.45
C ASP A 509 40.16 23.83 -46.49
N GLY A 510 39.66 24.49 -45.43
CA GLY A 510 39.84 24.39 -43.98
C GLY A 510 38.81 25.25 -43.21
N GLU A 511 38.82 25.25 -41.87
CA GLU A 511 39.27 26.35 -40.99
C GLU A 511 38.40 27.64 -40.99
N LYS A 512 37.80 28.14 -39.88
CA LYS A 512 37.57 27.65 -38.49
C LYS A 512 36.48 28.52 -37.82
N THR A 513 35.70 27.95 -36.92
CA THR A 513 35.31 28.58 -35.63
C THR A 513 35.07 27.49 -34.58
N ASN A 514 35.40 27.76 -33.32
CA ASN A 514 35.43 26.74 -32.27
C ASN A 514 34.17 26.77 -31.39
N ASN A 515 33.68 25.59 -31.00
CA ASN A 515 32.91 25.43 -29.77
C ASN A 515 33.33 24.10 -29.11
N LYS A 516 33.95 24.16 -27.92
CA LYS A 516 34.58 22.98 -27.29
C LYS A 516 33.71 22.41 -26.18
N LYS A 517 32.91 21.38 -26.50
CA LYS A 517 32.44 20.41 -25.49
C LYS A 517 33.66 19.65 -24.94
N THR A 518 33.65 19.28 -23.66
CA THR A 518 34.71 18.43 -23.08
C THR A 518 34.09 17.29 -22.27
N GLU A 519 34.33 16.09 -22.76
CA GLU A 519 34.04 14.74 -22.24
C GLU A 519 35.25 13.89 -22.71
N THR A 520 35.77 12.90 -22.00
CA THR A 520 35.46 12.31 -20.69
C THR A 520 36.76 11.88 -19.99
N ALA A 521 36.70 11.65 -18.69
CA ALA A 521 37.58 10.72 -17.99
C ALA A 521 36.78 10.12 -16.82
N GLU A 522 36.67 8.79 -16.76
CA GLU A 522 35.83 8.10 -15.79
C GLU A 522 36.59 7.72 -14.51
N GLU A 523 35.81 7.25 -13.52
CA GLU A 523 36.26 6.49 -12.35
C GLU A 523 37.21 7.18 -11.35
N LYS A 524 36.61 7.93 -10.41
CA LYS A 524 36.44 7.38 -9.06
C LYS A 524 35.27 8.02 -8.29
N VAL A 525 34.36 7.19 -7.79
CA VAL A 525 33.26 7.64 -6.91
C VAL A 525 33.78 7.86 -5.49
N LEU A 526 33.54 9.04 -4.92
CA LEU A 526 33.40 9.31 -3.47
C LEU A 526 33.04 10.79 -3.27
N GLY A 527 31.77 11.05 -2.95
CA GLY A 527 31.24 12.41 -2.85
C GLY A 527 29.78 12.51 -2.38
N GLU A 528 29.16 11.39 -2.02
CA GLU A 528 27.97 11.38 -1.18
C GLU A 528 28.33 12.10 0.13
N LYS A 529 27.59 13.16 0.47
CA LYS A 529 27.73 13.82 1.77
C LYS A 529 27.28 12.79 2.80
N VAL A 530 28.23 12.16 3.50
CA VAL A 530 27.94 11.21 4.58
C VAL A 530 27.08 11.95 5.60
N VAL A 531 25.77 11.68 5.56
CA VAL A 531 24.81 12.21 6.50
C VAL A 531 25.14 11.57 7.85
N ASN A 532 25.77 12.36 8.71
CA ASN A 532 25.99 11.92 10.07
C ASN A 532 24.64 12.02 10.79
N GLU A 533 23.90 10.92 10.87
CA GLU A 533 22.60 10.80 11.54
C GLU A 533 22.61 11.37 12.97
N ARG A 534 23.79 11.38 13.62
CA ARG A 534 24.03 12.00 14.93
C ARG A 534 24.01 13.53 14.89
N GLU A 535 24.51 14.15 13.83
CA GLU A 535 24.48 15.61 13.65
C GLU A 535 23.06 16.07 13.31
N GLU A 536 22.36 15.40 12.39
CA GLU A 536 20.96 15.73 12.06
C GLU A 536 20.03 15.56 13.27
N GLN A 537 20.22 14.51 14.09
CA GLN A 537 19.44 14.40 15.34
C GLN A 537 19.79 15.51 16.34
N LEU A 538 21.04 16.01 16.38
CA LEU A 538 21.41 17.13 17.24
C LEU A 538 20.80 18.46 16.75
N GLU A 539 20.77 18.70 15.43
CA GLU A 539 20.08 19.85 14.83
C GLU A 539 18.56 19.80 15.11
N GLN A 540 17.93 18.63 14.98
CA GLN A 540 16.52 18.45 15.34
C GLN A 540 16.26 18.66 16.83
N ILE A 541 17.13 18.20 17.72
CA ILE A 541 17.03 18.40 19.17
C ILE A 541 17.14 19.90 19.53
N LEU A 542 18.04 20.65 18.87
CA LEU A 542 18.18 22.10 19.06
C LEU A 542 16.95 22.87 18.55
N SER A 543 16.38 22.44 17.42
CA SER A 543 15.13 22.97 16.85
C SER A 543 13.93 22.72 17.79
N ASP A 544 13.80 21.48 18.28
CA ASP A 544 12.80 21.07 19.27
C ASP A 544 12.90 21.90 20.56
N ALA A 545 14.12 22.13 21.05
CA ALA A 545 14.37 22.97 22.23
C ALA A 545 13.92 24.43 22.01
N GLY A 546 14.20 24.98 20.83
CA GLY A 546 13.76 26.32 20.43
C GLY A 546 12.24 26.45 20.25
N ALA A 547 11.54 25.36 19.94
CA ALA A 547 10.07 25.34 19.80
C ALA A 547 9.33 25.22 21.14
N VAL A 548 9.94 24.59 22.15
CA VAL A 548 9.38 24.45 23.51
C VAL A 548 9.73 25.64 24.40
N PHE A 549 10.95 26.19 24.25
CA PHE A 549 11.41 27.35 24.99
C PHE A 549 10.48 28.58 24.82
N GLY A 550 10.33 29.37 25.87
CA GLY A 550 9.37 30.47 25.94
C GLY A 550 7.90 30.05 26.11
N GLY A 551 7.58 28.76 26.07
CA GLY A 551 6.22 28.26 26.39
C GLY A 551 5.14 28.62 25.37
N ASP A 552 5.54 29.01 24.15
CA ASP A 552 4.64 29.29 23.04
C ASP A 552 3.97 28.00 22.56
N VAL A 553 2.71 27.85 22.92
CA VAL A 553 1.91 26.65 22.63
C VAL A 553 1.61 26.48 21.14
N ALA A 554 1.62 27.56 20.35
CA ALA A 554 1.46 27.45 18.90
C ALA A 554 2.74 26.91 18.25
N LYS A 555 3.93 27.38 18.68
CA LYS A 555 5.22 26.83 18.22
C LYS A 555 5.41 25.38 18.66
N ALA A 556 5.15 25.06 19.92
CA ALA A 556 5.31 23.71 20.44
C ALA A 556 4.37 22.71 19.74
N ALA A 557 3.08 23.05 19.56
CA ALA A 557 2.14 22.21 18.83
C ALA A 557 2.50 22.08 17.33
N ALA A 558 2.99 23.15 16.68
CA ALA A 558 3.42 23.12 15.29
C ALA A 558 4.68 22.26 15.06
N ASN A 559 5.72 22.39 15.89
CA ASN A 559 6.89 21.49 15.89
C ASN A 559 6.45 20.03 16.09
N ALA A 560 5.55 19.81 17.05
CA ALA A 560 4.94 18.51 17.32
C ALA A 560 4.01 17.99 16.20
N GLY A 561 3.74 18.76 15.14
CA GLY A 561 2.79 18.38 14.09
C GLY A 561 1.37 18.09 14.61
N LYS A 562 0.93 18.81 15.66
CA LYS A 562 -0.40 18.67 16.28
C LYS A 562 -1.19 19.97 16.21
N THR A 563 -2.51 19.84 16.11
CA THR A 563 -3.44 20.95 16.40
C THR A 563 -3.50 21.20 17.91
N ARG A 564 -3.68 22.46 18.30
CA ARG A 564 -3.84 22.85 19.71
C ARG A 564 -5.14 22.30 20.32
N ASP A 565 -5.04 21.70 21.50
CA ASP A 565 -6.13 21.15 22.32
C ASP A 565 -6.05 21.71 23.75
N THR A 566 -6.90 22.70 24.05
CA THR A 566 -6.93 23.39 25.35
C THR A 566 -7.48 22.53 26.49
N ALA A 567 -8.20 21.45 26.20
CA ALA A 567 -8.67 20.51 27.22
C ALA A 567 -7.54 19.57 27.67
N ARG A 568 -6.71 19.10 26.73
CA ARG A 568 -5.49 18.34 27.04
C ARG A 568 -4.42 19.20 27.70
N GLU A 569 -4.32 20.48 27.36
CA GLU A 569 -3.49 21.44 28.11
C GLU A 569 -3.91 21.50 29.59
N ALA A 570 -5.22 21.60 29.87
CA ALA A 570 -5.74 21.68 31.23
C ALA A 570 -5.55 20.37 32.03
N ASP A 571 -5.88 19.20 31.44
CA ASP A 571 -5.63 17.90 32.10
C ASP A 571 -4.13 17.67 32.33
N GLY A 572 -3.29 17.90 31.31
CA GLY A 572 -1.84 17.76 31.41
C GLY A 572 -1.23 18.69 32.46
N ALA A 573 -1.71 19.93 32.54
CA ALA A 573 -1.28 20.88 33.56
C ALA A 573 -1.63 20.39 34.98
N LEU A 574 -2.87 19.96 35.21
CA LEU A 574 -3.33 19.47 36.51
C LEU A 574 -2.62 18.17 36.93
N LYS A 575 -2.49 17.22 36.00
CA LYS A 575 -2.02 15.85 36.23
C LYS A 575 -0.51 15.73 36.33
N TYR A 576 0.25 16.56 35.59
CA TYR A 576 1.70 16.45 35.49
C TYR A 576 2.44 17.74 35.86
N THR A 577 2.05 18.88 35.28
CA THR A 577 2.76 20.16 35.53
C THR A 577 2.65 20.58 36.99
N THR A 578 1.46 20.55 37.59
CA THR A 578 1.24 20.99 38.98
C THR A 578 2.09 20.18 39.99
N PRO A 579 2.17 18.83 39.93
CA PRO A 579 3.17 18.06 40.68
C PRO A 579 4.64 18.42 40.36
N LEU A 580 4.98 18.65 39.09
CA LEU A 580 6.36 18.95 38.67
C LEU A 580 6.85 20.32 39.18
N VAL A 581 6.05 21.38 39.10
CA VAL A 581 6.47 22.72 39.57
C VAL A 581 6.47 22.85 41.09
N LYS A 582 5.76 21.97 41.82
CA LYS A 582 5.67 22.02 43.29
C LYS A 582 7.04 22.03 43.96
N GLY A 583 7.32 23.08 44.73
CA GLY A 583 8.59 23.25 45.45
C GLY A 583 9.71 23.94 44.65
N ILE A 584 9.49 24.30 43.39
CA ILE A 584 10.39 25.17 42.62
C ILE A 584 9.88 26.61 42.72
N THR A 585 10.78 27.57 42.94
CA THR A 585 10.49 29.01 42.98
C THR A 585 11.04 29.70 41.72
N GLY A 586 10.56 30.91 41.41
CA GLY A 586 11.06 31.71 40.29
C GLY A 586 10.60 31.28 38.89
N LEU A 587 9.66 30.33 38.77
CA LEU A 587 9.07 29.97 37.47
C LEU A 587 8.06 31.02 37.01
N SER A 588 8.16 31.41 35.73
CA SER A 588 7.17 32.26 35.06
C SER A 588 5.99 31.43 34.54
N ALA A 589 4.96 32.11 34.05
CA ALA A 589 3.90 31.45 33.27
C ALA A 589 4.48 30.77 32.02
N GLU A 590 5.45 31.39 31.34
CA GLU A 590 6.12 30.84 30.16
C GLU A 590 6.88 29.53 30.48
N HIS A 591 7.60 29.47 31.60
CA HIS A 591 8.29 28.24 32.02
C HIS A 591 7.28 27.11 32.34
N THR A 592 6.16 27.48 32.98
CA THR A 592 5.07 26.55 33.33
C THR A 592 4.31 26.05 32.08
N ASN A 593 4.16 26.92 31.09
CA ASN A 593 3.59 26.59 29.77
C ASN A 593 4.55 25.68 28.99
N ALA A 594 5.85 25.97 28.95
CA ALA A 594 6.85 25.11 28.29
C ALA A 594 6.83 23.67 28.83
N VAL A 595 6.79 23.52 30.17
CA VAL A 595 6.59 22.22 30.84
C VAL A 595 5.29 21.54 30.39
N THR A 596 4.18 22.27 30.38
CA THR A 596 2.86 21.71 29.98
C THR A 596 2.85 21.30 28.51
N ASN A 597 3.36 22.15 27.61
CA ASN A 597 3.41 21.93 26.18
C ASN A 597 4.26 20.70 25.82
N PHE A 598 5.46 20.58 26.41
CA PHE A 598 6.32 19.41 26.23
C PHE A 598 5.65 18.12 26.74
N VAL A 599 4.98 18.17 27.89
CA VAL A 599 4.26 17.01 28.41
C VAL A 599 3.09 16.62 27.51
N VAL A 600 2.29 17.58 27.04
CA VAL A 600 1.06 17.32 26.26
C VAL A 600 1.34 16.97 24.80
N TYR A 601 2.14 17.78 24.10
CA TYR A 601 2.40 17.64 22.65
C TYR A 601 3.71 16.90 22.35
N GLY A 602 4.71 17.00 23.24
CA GLY A 602 6.08 16.58 22.94
C GLY A 602 6.72 17.48 21.90
N THR A 603 7.66 16.91 21.15
CA THR A 603 8.40 17.52 20.03
C THR A 603 8.61 16.48 18.93
N VAL A 604 9.17 16.85 17.78
CA VAL A 604 9.48 15.89 16.69
C VAL A 604 10.23 14.67 17.22
N SER A 605 11.31 14.88 17.98
CA SER A 605 12.16 13.79 18.49
C SER A 605 11.60 13.10 19.75
N SER A 606 10.87 13.83 20.60
CA SER A 606 10.37 13.28 21.89
C SER A 606 8.98 12.63 21.83
N GLN A 607 8.32 12.63 20.68
CA GLN A 607 6.96 12.07 20.54
C GLN A 607 6.85 10.55 20.68
N ILE A 608 7.97 9.83 20.55
CA ILE A 608 8.05 8.39 20.84
C ILE A 608 7.72 8.06 22.30
N LEU A 609 7.86 9.03 23.21
CA LEU A 609 7.50 8.90 24.62
C LEU A 609 6.05 9.34 24.86
N GLY A 610 5.31 8.58 25.67
CA GLY A 610 3.98 8.99 26.15
C GLY A 610 4.04 10.21 27.07
N ALA A 611 2.93 10.93 27.24
CA ALA A 611 2.88 12.15 28.05
C ALA A 611 3.38 11.95 29.50
N GLY A 612 3.03 10.84 30.14
CA GLY A 612 3.52 10.48 31.47
C GLY A 612 5.03 10.16 31.50
N GLU A 613 5.60 9.66 30.40
CA GLU A 613 7.03 9.41 30.28
C GLU A 613 7.82 10.71 30.08
N ARG A 614 7.29 11.65 29.27
CA ARG A 614 7.82 13.01 29.10
C ARG A 614 7.76 13.82 30.40
N ALA A 615 6.66 13.73 31.14
CA ALA A 615 6.57 14.25 32.52
C ALA A 615 7.61 13.58 33.43
N GLY A 616 7.83 12.28 33.26
CA GLY A 616 8.91 11.55 33.92
C GLY A 616 10.31 12.02 33.54
N VAL A 617 10.57 12.55 32.33
CA VAL A 617 11.89 13.08 31.93
C VAL A 617 12.16 14.37 32.70
N LEU A 618 11.18 15.27 32.76
CA LEU A 618 11.24 16.47 33.60
C LEU A 618 11.35 16.13 35.10
N SER A 619 10.78 15.00 35.54
CA SER A 619 10.94 14.50 36.91
C SER A 619 12.36 14.00 37.18
N SER A 620 12.99 13.27 36.24
CA SER A 620 14.41 12.89 36.32
C SER A 620 15.29 14.16 36.36
N TYR A 621 15.14 15.08 35.41
CA TYR A 621 15.88 16.35 35.36
C TYR A 621 15.77 17.17 36.66
N LYS A 622 14.55 17.32 37.21
CA LYS A 622 14.33 17.97 38.50
C LYS A 622 15.00 17.23 39.66
N SER A 623 15.05 15.90 39.62
CA SER A 623 15.72 15.09 40.64
C SER A 623 17.25 15.17 40.55
N THR A 624 17.81 15.43 39.37
CA THR A 624 19.25 15.56 39.12
C THR A 624 19.77 16.96 39.48
N PHE A 625 19.08 18.01 39.03
CA PHE A 625 19.59 19.39 39.08
C PHE A 625 18.85 20.29 40.09
N GLY A 626 17.79 19.82 40.74
CA GLY A 626 16.98 20.59 41.68
C GLY A 626 16.12 21.69 41.06
N LYS A 627 16.15 21.83 39.72
CA LYS A 627 15.47 22.87 38.92
C LYS A 627 14.64 22.24 37.79
N LEU A 628 13.76 23.03 37.18
CA LEU A 628 13.14 22.72 35.88
C LEU A 628 13.81 23.56 34.78
N PRO A 629 13.78 23.14 33.51
CA PRO A 629 14.41 23.89 32.42
C PRO A 629 13.74 25.27 32.23
N VAL A 630 14.55 26.32 32.21
CA VAL A 630 14.09 27.71 32.00
C VAL A 630 14.78 28.39 30.82
N THR A 631 15.90 27.86 30.35
CA THR A 631 16.64 28.30 29.15
C THR A 631 16.56 27.27 28.02
N GLN A 632 16.85 27.68 26.78
CA GLN A 632 16.86 26.76 25.62
C GLN A 632 17.89 25.63 25.77
N ALA A 633 19.06 25.88 26.37
CA ALA A 633 20.08 24.85 26.59
C ALA A 633 19.63 23.76 27.59
N GLU A 634 18.90 24.14 28.63
CA GLU A 634 18.31 23.17 29.58
C GLU A 634 17.16 22.38 28.94
N TRP A 635 16.42 23.00 28.02
CA TRP A 635 15.44 22.28 27.18
C TRP A 635 16.10 21.32 26.20
N GLU A 636 17.22 21.70 25.59
CA GLU A 636 18.05 20.82 24.76
C GLU A 636 18.52 19.59 25.55
N ASP A 637 18.94 19.77 26.80
CA ASP A 637 19.33 18.68 27.70
C ASP A 637 18.16 17.78 28.14
N VAL A 638 16.98 18.36 28.40
CA VAL A 638 15.75 17.58 28.64
C VAL A 638 15.38 16.74 27.41
N ILE A 639 15.52 17.29 26.20
CA ILE A 639 15.20 16.59 24.95
C ILE A 639 16.29 15.55 24.60
N LYS A 640 17.57 15.80 24.94
CA LYS A 640 18.65 14.80 24.90
C LYS A 640 18.31 13.60 25.78
N ILE A 641 17.95 13.83 27.05
CA ILE A 641 17.56 12.77 28.00
C ILE A 641 16.34 11.98 27.47
N ALA A 642 15.36 12.67 26.87
CA ALA A 642 14.19 12.04 26.22
C ALA A 642 14.56 11.17 25.00
N ASN A 643 15.66 11.46 24.32
CA ASN A 643 16.19 10.71 23.17
C ASN A 643 17.31 9.71 23.54
N GLY A 644 17.63 9.54 24.83
CA GLY A 644 18.74 8.69 25.28
C GLY A 644 20.13 9.25 25.00
N ARG A 645 20.22 10.51 24.54
CA ARG A 645 21.48 11.25 24.41
C ARG A 645 21.90 11.77 25.80
N TRP A 646 23.19 11.95 25.99
CA TRP A 646 23.73 12.51 27.23
C TRP A 646 23.42 14.02 27.31
N PRO A 647 23.02 14.56 28.47
CA PRO A 647 22.94 16.00 28.69
C PRO A 647 24.33 16.64 28.73
N THR A 648 24.35 17.94 28.52
CA THR A 648 25.53 18.83 28.53
C THR A 648 25.86 19.26 29.97
N GLU A 649 24.84 19.61 30.76
CA GLU A 649 24.97 19.86 32.18
C GLU A 649 25.22 18.55 32.95
N ARG A 650 26.16 18.58 33.90
CA ARG A 650 26.62 17.41 34.65
C ARG A 650 26.48 17.66 36.16
N SER A 651 25.93 16.71 36.90
CA SER A 651 25.82 16.74 38.36
C SER A 651 26.73 15.67 38.97
N ALA A 652 27.74 16.12 39.72
CA ALA A 652 28.68 15.23 40.41
C ALA A 652 27.99 14.42 41.53
N GLU A 653 27.01 15.05 42.20
CA GLU A 653 26.19 14.48 43.26
C GLU A 653 25.33 13.35 42.71
N SER A 654 24.69 13.57 41.56
CA SER A 654 23.85 12.56 40.90
C SER A 654 24.69 11.40 40.35
N GLU A 655 25.89 11.67 39.83
CA GLU A 655 26.82 10.61 39.40
C GLU A 655 27.41 9.81 40.58
N ALA A 656 27.64 10.42 41.74
CA ALA A 656 28.04 9.72 42.96
C ALA A 656 26.89 8.86 43.55
N ALA A 657 25.65 9.37 43.50
CA ALA A 657 24.47 8.59 43.85
C ALA A 657 24.27 7.41 42.87
N ALA A 658 24.46 7.65 41.57
CA ALA A 658 24.43 6.61 40.54
C ALA A 658 25.52 5.55 40.73
N ALA A 659 26.76 5.94 41.10
CA ALA A 659 27.83 4.98 41.43
C ALA A 659 27.49 4.12 42.65
N THR A 660 26.80 4.70 43.64
CA THR A 660 26.32 3.95 44.81
C THR A 660 25.22 2.95 44.42
N ALA A 661 24.26 3.36 43.58
CA ALA A 661 23.23 2.48 43.04
C ALA A 661 23.84 1.37 42.16
N PHE A 662 24.75 1.71 41.25
CA PHE A 662 25.51 0.79 40.41
C PHE A 662 26.17 -0.29 41.26
N LYS A 663 26.94 0.10 42.29
CA LYS A 663 27.62 -0.86 43.17
C LYS A 663 26.64 -1.76 43.94
N LYS A 664 25.46 -1.25 44.31
CA LYS A 664 24.40 -2.09 44.92
C LYS A 664 23.82 -3.10 43.92
N ILE A 665 23.65 -2.71 42.65
CA ILE A 665 23.08 -3.54 41.57
C ILE A 665 24.09 -4.60 41.12
N TYR A 666 25.25 -4.15 40.65
CA TYR A 666 26.28 -4.93 39.95
C TYR A 666 27.38 -5.46 40.87
N LYS A 667 27.34 -5.19 42.18
CA LYS A 667 28.25 -5.73 43.23
C LYS A 667 29.73 -5.33 43.13
N ARG A 668 30.16 -4.75 42.01
CA ARG A 668 31.48 -4.15 41.76
C ARG A 668 31.41 -2.62 41.67
N THR A 669 32.55 -1.95 41.75
CA THR A 669 32.66 -0.51 41.42
C THR A 669 32.55 -0.32 39.89
N SER A 670 31.96 0.79 39.45
CA SER A 670 31.85 1.16 38.03
C SER A 670 33.17 1.69 37.45
N ASP A 671 33.51 1.27 36.24
CA ASP A 671 34.60 1.83 35.43
C ASP A 671 34.03 2.76 34.36
N ARG A 672 34.27 4.07 34.47
CA ARG A 672 33.79 5.07 33.49
C ARG A 672 34.49 5.02 32.13
N THR A 673 35.51 4.18 31.96
CA THR A 673 36.12 3.91 30.65
C THR A 673 35.43 2.74 29.92
N ASN A 674 34.65 1.92 30.62
CA ASN A 674 33.81 0.89 30.03
C ASN A 674 32.46 1.52 29.58
N PRO A 675 32.07 1.43 28.30
CA PRO A 675 30.88 2.11 27.79
C PRO A 675 29.58 1.61 28.40
N HIS A 676 29.52 0.37 28.89
CA HIS A 676 28.32 -0.18 29.55
C HIS A 676 28.17 0.33 30.98
N ASP A 677 29.27 0.41 31.73
CA ASP A 677 29.29 0.99 33.07
C ASP A 677 29.00 2.50 33.02
N ASP A 678 29.61 3.20 32.06
CA ASP A 678 29.39 4.63 31.82
C ASP A 678 27.93 4.92 31.40
N ALA A 679 27.35 4.08 30.53
CA ALA A 679 25.93 4.12 30.21
C ALA A 679 25.06 3.85 31.46
N ALA A 680 25.38 2.84 32.27
CA ALA A 680 24.63 2.55 33.50
C ALA A 680 24.62 3.72 34.48
N ILE A 681 25.78 4.33 34.73
CA ILE A 681 25.91 5.53 35.58
C ILE A 681 25.10 6.68 35.01
N THR A 682 25.21 6.95 33.71
CA THR A 682 24.54 8.09 33.06
C THR A 682 23.02 7.89 33.00
N ILE A 683 22.53 6.68 32.75
CA ILE A 683 21.09 6.36 32.79
C ILE A 683 20.52 6.53 34.21
N ILE A 684 21.24 6.13 35.27
CA ILE A 684 20.79 6.35 36.65
C ILE A 684 20.83 7.84 37.03
N ALA A 685 21.89 8.56 36.67
CA ALA A 685 22.12 9.94 37.13
C ALA A 685 21.19 10.97 36.47
N TYR A 686 20.85 10.79 35.20
CA TYR A 686 20.09 11.77 34.39
C TYR A 686 18.74 11.24 33.89
N GLY A 687 18.52 9.92 33.99
CA GLY A 687 17.27 9.31 33.57
C GLY A 687 17.07 9.18 32.06
N LEU A 688 18.12 8.87 31.32
CA LEU A 688 18.04 8.65 29.87
C LEU A 688 16.93 7.64 29.51
N ARG A 689 16.21 7.92 28.43
CA ARG A 689 15.19 7.03 27.84
C ARG A 689 15.77 6.28 26.63
N PRO A 690 15.44 5.01 26.40
CA PRO A 690 15.91 4.28 25.23
C PRO A 690 15.25 4.84 23.95
N SER A 691 15.99 4.85 22.83
CA SER A 691 15.41 5.18 21.51
C SER A 691 14.47 4.10 20.98
N SER A 692 14.63 2.85 21.43
CA SER A 692 13.69 1.75 21.19
C SER A 692 13.35 1.06 22.51
N ARG A 693 12.08 1.11 22.93
CA ARG A 693 11.64 0.57 24.22
C ARG A 693 11.42 -0.94 24.13
N ASN A 694 12.06 -1.70 25.01
CA ASN A 694 11.96 -3.15 25.12
C ASN A 694 11.29 -3.53 26.44
N LEU A 695 9.98 -3.80 26.39
CA LEU A 695 9.16 -4.13 27.57
C LEU A 695 9.60 -5.43 28.24
N ASN A 696 10.20 -6.38 27.51
CA ASN A 696 10.73 -7.62 28.09
C ASN A 696 11.97 -7.34 28.95
N SER A 697 12.90 -6.51 28.46
CA SER A 697 14.06 -6.05 29.23
C SER A 697 13.64 -5.24 30.46
N GLU A 698 12.64 -4.36 30.34
CA GLU A 698 12.09 -3.62 31.48
C GLU A 698 11.39 -4.52 32.50
N ASN A 699 10.61 -5.51 32.08
CA ASN A 699 9.97 -6.48 32.99
C ASN A 699 11.01 -7.29 33.78
N ALA A 700 12.06 -7.80 33.11
CA ALA A 700 13.20 -8.46 33.75
C ALA A 700 13.96 -7.52 34.70
N ALA A 701 14.11 -6.25 34.34
CA ALA A 701 14.73 -5.23 35.17
C ALA A 701 13.87 -4.84 36.39
N ILE A 702 12.54 -4.79 36.28
CA ILE A 702 11.61 -4.55 37.40
C ILE A 702 11.67 -5.72 38.39
N LYS A 703 11.68 -6.97 37.91
CA LYS A 703 11.87 -8.17 38.75
C LYS A 703 13.21 -8.10 39.51
N SER A 704 14.27 -7.73 38.80
CA SER A 704 15.61 -7.53 39.37
C SER A 704 15.67 -6.37 40.37
N PHE A 705 15.02 -5.24 40.08
CA PHE A 705 14.91 -4.10 41.00
C PHE A 705 14.19 -4.50 42.29
N ARG A 706 13.03 -5.17 42.20
CA ARG A 706 12.26 -5.66 43.35
C ARG A 706 13.12 -6.58 44.23
N TRP A 707 13.93 -7.47 43.63
CA TRP A 707 14.86 -8.34 44.37
C TRP A 707 16.03 -7.58 45.03
N ILE A 708 16.57 -6.53 44.38
CA ILE A 708 17.72 -5.75 44.90
C ILE A 708 17.31 -4.70 45.94
N TYR A 709 16.08 -4.17 45.85
CA TYR A 709 15.61 -3.02 46.65
C TYR A 709 14.47 -3.35 47.62
N GLY A 710 13.75 -4.46 47.46
CA GLY A 710 12.67 -4.88 48.34
C GLY A 710 11.32 -4.19 48.09
N TYR A 711 11.21 -3.36 47.06
CA TYR A 711 9.97 -2.63 46.70
C TYR A 711 9.85 -2.44 45.18
N SER A 712 8.63 -2.18 44.70
CA SER A 712 8.35 -1.85 43.29
C SER A 712 8.67 -0.37 42.99
N PRO A 713 9.25 -0.02 41.83
CA PRO A 713 9.69 1.33 41.52
C PRO A 713 8.53 2.34 41.54
N LYS A 714 8.74 3.50 42.19
CA LYS A 714 7.73 4.56 42.38
C LYS A 714 8.26 5.99 42.18
N SER A 715 9.54 6.26 42.45
CA SER A 715 10.21 7.55 42.20
C SER A 715 10.91 7.55 40.83
N ALA A 716 11.24 8.74 40.31
CA ALA A 716 12.04 8.89 39.08
C ALA A 716 13.33 8.05 39.16
N VAL A 717 14.15 8.27 40.19
CA VAL A 717 15.41 7.53 40.44
C VAL A 717 15.22 6.01 40.47
N ALA A 718 14.10 5.50 41.01
CA ALA A 718 13.82 4.06 40.99
C ALA A 718 13.57 3.53 39.57
N TRP A 719 12.86 4.31 38.73
CA TRP A 719 12.66 4.00 37.31
C TRP A 719 13.91 4.23 36.45
N ASP A 720 14.78 5.19 36.84
CA ASP A 720 16.08 5.42 36.22
C ASP A 720 17.02 4.23 36.46
N ILE A 721 17.01 3.68 37.68
CA ILE A 721 17.69 2.41 38.00
C ILE A 721 17.14 1.23 37.19
N VAL A 722 15.82 1.10 37.04
CA VAL A 722 15.21 0.05 36.20
C VAL A 722 15.69 0.16 34.74
N ARG A 723 15.71 1.36 34.17
CA ARG A 723 16.24 1.58 32.81
C ARG A 723 17.73 1.25 32.71
N ALA A 724 18.54 1.57 33.71
CA ALA A 724 19.95 1.18 33.70
C ALA A 724 20.15 -0.33 33.73
N ILE A 725 19.37 -1.07 34.52
CA ILE A 725 19.37 -2.54 34.52
C ILE A 725 18.94 -3.11 33.16
N ALA A 726 17.94 -2.49 32.50
CA ALA A 726 17.39 -2.97 31.24
C ALA A 726 18.26 -2.67 30.00
N TYR A 727 18.92 -1.50 29.94
CA TYR A 727 19.48 -0.95 28.69
C TYR A 727 20.98 -0.63 28.70
N SER A 728 21.66 -0.62 29.85
CA SER A 728 23.10 -0.27 29.89
C SER A 728 24.02 -1.33 29.27
N GLY A 729 23.62 -2.61 29.34
CA GLY A 729 24.49 -3.75 29.06
C GLY A 729 25.51 -4.05 30.16
N ALA A 730 25.52 -3.31 31.28
CA ALA A 730 26.45 -3.56 32.37
C ALA A 730 26.13 -4.89 33.09
N THR A 731 27.17 -5.65 33.44
CA THR A 731 27.07 -6.97 34.09
C THR A 731 27.50 -6.95 35.55
N ARG A 732 27.01 -7.93 36.32
CA ARG A 732 27.44 -8.25 37.69
C ARG A 732 28.84 -8.86 37.72
#